data_AF-A0A9E3UT78-F1
#
_entry.id   AF-A0A9E3UT78-F1
#
_cell.length_a   1.000
_cell.length_b   1.000
_cell.length_c   1.000
_cell.angle_alpha   90.00
_cell.angle_beta   90.00
_cell.angle_gamma   90.00
#
_symmetry.space_group_name_H-M   'P 1'
#
loop_
_entity.id
_entity.type
_entity.pdbx_description
1 polymer ?
#
loop_
_entity_poly.entity_id
_entity_poly.type
_entity_poly.pdbx_seq_one_letter_code
_entity_poly.pdbx_strand_id
1 'polypeptide(L)'
;MNHSLALPGLVRPSSWWLALLLPVMPVLAGGERVGGGWASLLTVGIVLAFGLPALVVRLPWAVRKEVDQLRPAWLASLFAMQMPYLVLGEEAMTLLPWLFAATCALMAAIPFGTEFQQRTLAGMLAQPVDRAAWWRTKMTVLAVGLGVHWAVAAGTAEILGAAWAGLVVGMGMSAVLAGFTTPYWTLLTRGLLSGLVFSLAIPMLGLAVVVALLGSETLVPVLLLGLYVVGTGLGAWRRWRRMEAKDEGETGEGLLGLPRLRTLAGIGDGGRAPVWATLARKELRLQAATWWLLLAGVALAMPGGLAYAGSDMGQALAVGGGSLLGLVVLLAGATAFAEERRLGVTDGQRLQPVAPGSQWWIKMAIAALPVLVVILAASWMASARDGQTGIHRHVVAVTIGMGVVFVTALLMSSGTGHPVRAVIAAMGVLAFVVAAAFLTARFGSAAAQEATGLLMIERSADPEAWRMRAERLDAAAWEAMARRGRGWRDRVPQLMLVTGAVPAALGVFFAWRNFVRPGDAGRRLPRQGAACLGLLVALWGGVAGMAGWASRSMAEGRALGLTRQQIDLEARLSPAERLLLEQHGIDRDLQVGQIAVTLDAPSSSGGGNAYRRTMPLPLGPRNRRLIIQRGNVAESLREALRAEAVAEGEPADVPSHGDIPPLPVRPARPGTPRDGAAMSPELMQRFGGDGPGMSPELMRRYGLQE
;
A
#
# COMPACT_ATOMS: atom_id res chain seq x y z
N MET A 1 30.97 -14.18 -28.54
CA MET A 1 29.87 -15.09 -28.91
C MET A 1 30.04 -16.36 -28.08
N ASN A 2 29.17 -16.60 -27.09
CA ASN A 2 29.22 -17.79 -26.24
C ASN A 2 28.19 -18.81 -26.73
N HIS A 3 28.67 -19.87 -27.36
CA HIS A 3 27.93 -21.11 -27.60
C HIS A 3 28.12 -22.03 -26.40
N SER A 4 27.18 -22.02 -25.45
CA SER A 4 27.10 -23.09 -24.46
C SER A 4 25.64 -23.48 -24.21
N LEU A 5 25.35 -24.74 -24.56
CA LEU A 5 24.13 -25.52 -24.33
C LEU A 5 22.89 -25.05 -25.11
N ALA A 6 22.69 -25.69 -26.27
CA ALA A 6 21.53 -25.56 -27.14
C ALA A 6 20.32 -26.30 -26.55
N LEU A 7 19.59 -25.64 -25.65
CA LEU A 7 18.14 -25.87 -25.55
C LEU A 7 17.46 -25.19 -26.75
N PRO A 8 16.38 -25.77 -27.31
CA PRO A 8 15.72 -25.26 -28.50
C PRO A 8 15.36 -23.77 -28.31
N GLY A 9 15.67 -22.96 -29.32
CA GLY A 9 15.74 -21.48 -29.27
C GLY A 9 14.44 -20.74 -28.89
N LEU A 10 13.36 -21.45 -28.57
CA LEU A 10 12.07 -20.91 -28.15
C LEU A 10 12.02 -20.46 -26.68
N VAL A 11 12.89 -20.97 -25.79
CA VAL A 11 12.80 -20.70 -24.32
C VAL A 11 13.82 -19.64 -23.82
N ARG A 12 14.44 -18.88 -24.73
CA ARG A 12 15.64 -18.07 -24.42
C ARG A 12 15.50 -16.75 -23.65
N PRO A 13 14.37 -16.01 -23.56
CA PRO A 13 14.42 -14.72 -22.90
C PRO A 13 14.42 -14.88 -21.38
N SER A 14 15.37 -14.27 -20.66
CA SER A 14 15.48 -14.29 -19.19
C SER A 14 14.26 -13.75 -18.40
N SER A 15 13.16 -13.44 -19.08
CA SER A 15 11.90 -12.92 -18.54
C SER A 15 10.70 -13.86 -18.77
N TRP A 16 10.89 -15.07 -19.32
CA TRP A 16 9.76 -16.01 -19.56
C TRP A 16 9.05 -16.43 -18.26
N TRP A 17 9.79 -16.53 -17.15
CA TRP A 17 9.24 -16.87 -15.85
C TRP A 17 8.26 -15.81 -15.31
N LEU A 18 8.42 -14.52 -15.65
CA LEU A 18 7.47 -13.47 -15.25
C LEU A 18 6.08 -13.71 -15.85
N ALA A 19 6.04 -14.17 -17.10
CA ALA A 19 4.79 -14.49 -17.78
C ALA A 19 4.12 -15.75 -17.20
N LEU A 20 4.90 -16.68 -16.63
CA LEU A 20 4.37 -17.84 -15.91
C LEU A 20 3.91 -17.52 -14.47
N LEU A 21 4.46 -16.48 -13.84
CA LEU A 21 4.01 -16.05 -12.52
C LEU A 21 2.65 -15.35 -12.57
N LEU A 22 2.37 -14.56 -13.61
CA LEU A 22 1.09 -13.88 -13.79
C LEU A 22 -0.16 -14.78 -13.59
N PRO A 23 -0.25 -15.98 -14.21
CA PRO A 23 -1.40 -16.87 -14.04
C PRO A 23 -1.43 -17.62 -12.70
N VAL A 24 -0.28 -17.86 -12.05
CA VAL A 24 -0.20 -18.65 -10.80
C VAL A 24 -0.62 -17.84 -9.58
N MET A 25 -0.31 -16.54 -9.56
CA MET A 25 -0.61 -15.65 -8.42
C MET A 25 -2.11 -15.56 -8.08
N PRO A 26 -3.01 -15.46 -9.06
CA PRO A 26 -4.44 -15.69 -8.90
C PRO A 26 -4.86 -16.88 -8.04
N VAL A 27 -4.31 -18.04 -8.37
CA VAL A 27 -4.64 -19.31 -7.73
C VAL A 27 -4.14 -19.31 -6.29
N LEU A 28 -2.97 -18.71 -6.04
CA LEU A 28 -2.40 -18.58 -4.70
C LEU A 28 -3.15 -17.56 -3.82
N ALA A 29 -3.87 -16.61 -4.41
CA ALA A 29 -4.62 -15.58 -3.67
C ALA A 29 -5.94 -16.10 -3.05
N GLY A 30 -6.40 -17.30 -3.42
CA GLY A 30 -7.29 -18.14 -2.60
C GLY A 30 -8.63 -17.53 -2.15
N GLY A 31 -9.17 -16.53 -2.86
CA GLY A 31 -10.38 -15.82 -2.43
C GLY A 31 -11.66 -16.34 -3.10
N GLU A 32 -12.61 -16.84 -2.29
CA GLU A 32 -13.99 -17.17 -2.70
C GLU A 32 -14.74 -16.00 -3.35
N ARG A 33 -14.29 -14.75 -3.15
CA ARG A 33 -14.91 -13.53 -3.69
C ARG A 33 -14.57 -13.22 -5.14
N VAL A 34 -13.59 -13.89 -5.74
CA VAL A 34 -13.17 -13.57 -7.11
C VAL A 34 -13.85 -14.55 -8.07
N GLY A 35 -15.16 -14.39 -8.23
CA GLY A 35 -15.95 -15.16 -9.19
C GLY A 35 -15.46 -14.91 -10.62
N GLY A 36 -15.29 -15.97 -11.42
CA GLY A 36 -15.05 -15.96 -12.88
C GLY A 36 -13.76 -15.29 -13.41
N GLY A 37 -13.32 -14.18 -12.81
CA GLY A 37 -12.25 -13.31 -13.29
C GLY A 37 -10.86 -13.95 -13.34
N TRP A 38 -10.62 -14.97 -12.50
CA TRP A 38 -9.35 -15.69 -12.51
C TRP A 38 -9.09 -16.42 -13.83
N ALA A 39 -10.12 -17.02 -14.42
CA ALA A 39 -9.98 -17.71 -15.71
C ALA A 39 -9.56 -16.71 -16.80
N SER A 40 -10.10 -15.49 -16.76
CA SER A 40 -9.74 -14.41 -17.68
C SER A 40 -8.30 -13.94 -17.47
N LEU A 41 -7.86 -13.70 -16.23
CA LEU A 41 -6.47 -13.29 -15.93
C LEU A 41 -5.46 -14.38 -16.28
N LEU A 42 -5.80 -15.65 -16.02
CA LEU A 42 -4.98 -16.81 -16.37
C LEU A 42 -4.88 -16.98 -17.89
N THR A 43 -5.99 -16.79 -18.60
CA THR A 43 -6.03 -16.80 -20.08
C THR A 43 -5.17 -15.67 -20.66
N VAL A 44 -5.30 -14.44 -20.13
CA VAL A 44 -4.44 -13.31 -20.53
C VAL A 44 -2.97 -13.67 -20.28
N GLY A 45 -2.63 -14.17 -19.09
CA GLY A 45 -1.26 -14.61 -18.76
C GLY A 45 -0.70 -15.63 -19.75
N ILE A 46 -1.49 -16.66 -20.10
CA ILE A 46 -1.10 -17.69 -21.09
C ILE A 46 -0.93 -17.09 -22.49
N VAL A 47 -1.87 -16.27 -22.95
CA VAL A 47 -1.79 -15.60 -24.26
C VAL A 47 -0.54 -14.71 -24.34
N LEU A 48 -0.23 -13.99 -23.26
CA LEU A 48 0.98 -13.16 -23.19
C LEU A 48 2.27 -13.98 -23.12
N ALA A 49 2.26 -15.11 -22.40
CA ALA A 49 3.41 -15.99 -22.26
C ALA A 49 3.77 -16.74 -23.55
N PHE A 50 2.76 -17.25 -24.27
CA PHE A 50 2.96 -18.16 -25.40
C PHE A 50 2.55 -17.56 -26.75
N GLY A 51 1.48 -16.77 -26.81
CA GLY A 51 0.97 -16.16 -28.04
C GLY A 51 1.85 -15.01 -28.55
N LEU A 52 2.31 -14.14 -27.65
CA LEU A 52 3.13 -12.99 -28.05
C LEU A 52 4.47 -13.39 -28.70
N PRO A 53 5.27 -14.33 -28.15
CA PRO A 53 6.49 -14.78 -28.84
C PRO A 53 6.25 -15.31 -30.25
N ALA A 54 5.17 -16.07 -30.47
CA ALA A 54 4.82 -16.62 -31.78
C ALA A 54 4.49 -15.51 -32.80
N LEU A 55 3.77 -14.48 -32.37
CA LEU A 55 3.46 -13.31 -33.19
C LEU A 55 4.72 -12.50 -33.52
N VAL A 56 5.58 -12.27 -32.53
CA VAL A 56 6.80 -11.45 -32.66
C VAL A 56 7.78 -12.01 -33.69
N VAL A 57 7.87 -13.34 -33.83
CA VAL A 57 8.75 -13.98 -34.83
C VAL A 57 8.32 -13.66 -36.27
N ARG A 58 7.04 -13.35 -36.51
CA ARG A 58 6.50 -13.03 -37.83
C ARG A 58 6.59 -11.54 -38.20
N LEU A 59 6.97 -10.68 -37.26
CA LEU A 59 7.06 -9.23 -37.50
C LEU A 59 8.31 -8.87 -38.33
N PRO A 60 8.25 -7.78 -39.13
CA PRO A 60 9.44 -7.23 -39.77
C PRO A 60 10.55 -6.98 -38.74
N TRP A 61 11.81 -7.19 -39.14
CA TRP A 61 12.95 -7.17 -38.22
C TRP A 61 13.02 -5.88 -37.38
N ALA A 62 12.72 -4.72 -37.97
CA ALA A 62 12.75 -3.43 -37.30
C ALA A 62 11.70 -3.34 -36.19
N VAL A 63 10.48 -3.85 -36.44
CA VAL A 63 9.41 -3.93 -35.43
C VAL A 63 9.76 -4.95 -34.36
N ARG A 64 10.22 -6.14 -34.77
CA ARG A 64 10.62 -7.22 -33.86
C ARG A 64 11.68 -6.77 -32.86
N LYS A 65 12.70 -6.04 -33.30
CA LYS A 65 13.75 -5.47 -32.44
C LYS A 65 13.13 -4.61 -31.33
N GLU A 66 12.26 -3.67 -31.69
CA GLU A 66 11.64 -2.75 -30.72
C GLU A 66 10.70 -3.49 -29.75
N VAL A 67 9.97 -4.50 -30.23
CA VAL A 67 9.12 -5.34 -29.36
C VAL A 67 9.97 -6.16 -28.39
N ASP A 68 11.04 -6.81 -28.87
CA ASP A 68 11.96 -7.58 -28.03
C ASP A 68 12.64 -6.71 -26.96
N GLN A 69 12.91 -5.45 -27.28
CA GLN A 69 13.47 -4.46 -26.37
C GLN A 69 12.47 -4.00 -25.30
N LEU A 70 11.21 -3.77 -25.67
CA LEU A 70 10.16 -3.29 -24.76
C LEU A 70 9.60 -4.40 -23.86
N ARG A 71 9.51 -5.63 -24.39
CA ARG A 71 8.81 -6.77 -23.77
C ARG A 71 9.20 -7.04 -22.31
N PRO A 72 10.49 -7.10 -21.90
CA PRO A 72 10.83 -7.43 -20.52
C PRO A 72 10.31 -6.40 -19.51
N ALA A 73 10.38 -5.12 -19.85
CA ALA A 73 9.87 -4.05 -19.02
C ALA A 73 8.35 -4.04 -18.99
N TRP A 74 7.71 -4.32 -20.13
CA TRP A 74 6.26 -4.42 -20.20
C TRP A 74 5.70 -5.57 -19.36
N LEU A 75 6.28 -6.77 -19.44
CA LEU A 75 5.86 -7.91 -18.60
C LEU A 75 6.06 -7.64 -17.10
N ALA A 76 7.20 -7.05 -16.74
CA ALA A 76 7.45 -6.65 -15.35
C ALA A 76 6.49 -5.54 -14.88
N SER A 77 6.11 -4.65 -15.79
CA SER A 77 5.16 -3.56 -15.53
C SER A 77 3.76 -4.10 -15.27
N LEU A 78 3.29 -5.03 -16.10
CA LEU A 78 2.03 -5.73 -15.90
C LEU A 78 2.01 -6.43 -14.54
N PHE A 79 3.08 -7.16 -14.22
CA PHE A 79 3.21 -7.85 -12.93
C PHE A 79 3.20 -6.87 -11.75
N ALA A 80 4.04 -5.83 -11.80
CA ALA A 80 4.15 -4.84 -10.73
C ALA A 80 2.86 -4.05 -10.50
N MET A 81 2.07 -3.83 -11.56
CA MET A 81 0.77 -3.16 -11.47
C MET A 81 -0.33 -4.07 -10.92
N GLN A 82 -0.41 -5.31 -11.39
CA GLN A 82 -1.46 -6.24 -10.94
C GLN A 82 -1.25 -6.75 -9.51
N MET A 83 0.00 -6.95 -9.10
CA MET A 83 0.32 -7.60 -7.83
C MET A 83 -0.28 -6.88 -6.61
N PRO A 84 -0.09 -5.56 -6.40
CA PRO A 84 -0.70 -4.87 -5.27
C PRO A 84 -2.23 -4.99 -5.26
N TYR A 85 -2.87 -5.00 -6.43
CA TYR A 85 -4.32 -5.18 -6.53
C TYR A 85 -4.73 -6.57 -6.07
N LEU A 86 -4.17 -7.62 -6.67
CA LEU A 86 -4.52 -9.02 -6.36
C LEU A 86 -4.32 -9.36 -4.89
N VAL A 87 -3.41 -8.63 -4.27
CA VAL A 87 -2.99 -8.80 -2.91
C VAL A 87 -3.85 -7.91 -2.00
N LEU A 88 -3.67 -6.59 -2.02
CA LEU A 88 -4.29 -5.66 -1.08
C LEU A 88 -5.78 -5.42 -1.33
N GLY A 89 -6.33 -5.87 -2.47
CA GLY A 89 -7.73 -5.64 -2.84
C GLY A 89 -8.02 -4.15 -3.04
N GLU A 90 -9.14 -3.68 -2.49
CA GLU A 90 -9.60 -2.29 -2.61
C GLU A 90 -8.59 -1.28 -2.05
N GLU A 91 -7.79 -1.65 -1.03
CA GLU A 91 -6.79 -0.76 -0.44
C GLU A 91 -5.71 -0.34 -1.46
N ALA A 92 -5.41 -1.19 -2.46
CA ALA A 92 -4.47 -0.85 -3.53
C ALA A 92 -5.02 0.16 -4.55
N MET A 93 -6.32 0.49 -4.53
CA MET A 93 -6.92 1.35 -5.56
C MET A 93 -6.24 2.71 -5.61
N THR A 94 -5.78 3.20 -4.47
CA THR A 94 -5.08 4.49 -4.36
C THR A 94 -3.69 4.47 -4.96
N LEU A 95 -2.98 3.34 -4.92
CA LEU A 95 -1.61 3.18 -5.44
C LEU A 95 -1.59 2.85 -6.93
N LEU A 96 -2.67 2.25 -7.44
CA LEU A 96 -2.74 1.68 -8.77
C LEU A 96 -2.47 2.70 -9.90
N PRO A 97 -3.07 3.91 -9.91
CA PRO A 97 -2.80 4.91 -10.95
C PRO A 97 -1.33 5.33 -10.98
N TRP A 98 -0.70 5.42 -9.81
CA TRP A 98 0.70 5.85 -9.67
C TRP A 98 1.67 4.80 -10.17
N LEU A 99 1.46 3.53 -9.79
CA LEU A 99 2.23 2.41 -10.32
C LEU A 99 2.04 2.26 -11.83
N PHE A 100 0.80 2.45 -12.30
CA PHE A 100 0.49 2.45 -13.73
C PHE A 100 1.21 3.59 -14.47
N ALA A 101 1.19 4.82 -13.96
CA ALA A 101 1.89 5.94 -14.55
C ALA A 101 3.42 5.74 -14.56
N ALA A 102 3.99 5.28 -13.45
CA ALA A 102 5.43 4.99 -13.35
C ALA A 102 5.88 3.90 -14.32
N THR A 103 5.08 2.83 -14.47
CA THR A 103 5.37 1.75 -15.42
C THR A 103 5.21 2.19 -16.87
N CYS A 104 4.21 3.02 -17.20
CA CYS A 104 4.07 3.63 -18.51
C CYS A 104 5.27 4.52 -18.86
N ALA A 105 5.72 5.34 -17.92
CA ALA A 105 6.91 6.18 -18.12
C ALA A 105 8.18 5.32 -18.30
N LEU A 106 8.32 4.22 -17.55
CA LEU A 106 9.45 3.30 -17.74
C LEU A 106 9.44 2.69 -19.15
N MET A 107 8.29 2.22 -19.61
CA MET A 107 8.10 1.70 -20.97
C MET A 107 8.41 2.75 -22.03
N ALA A 108 7.93 3.98 -21.86
CA ALA A 108 8.13 5.07 -22.80
C ALA A 108 9.57 5.60 -22.84
N ALA A 109 10.37 5.40 -21.78
CA ALA A 109 11.78 5.74 -21.75
C ALA A 109 12.66 4.75 -22.52
N ILE A 110 12.23 3.49 -22.70
CA ILE A 110 13.06 2.41 -23.26
C ILE A 110 13.40 2.58 -24.75
N PRO A 111 12.47 2.93 -25.66
CA PRO A 111 12.71 2.98 -27.11
C PRO A 111 13.91 3.84 -27.53
N PHE A 112 14.14 4.95 -26.81
CA PHE A 112 15.26 5.86 -27.04
C PHE A 112 16.34 5.75 -25.97
N GLY A 113 15.93 5.55 -24.71
CA GLY A 113 16.85 5.53 -23.58
C GLY A 113 17.86 4.41 -23.69
N THR A 114 17.45 3.21 -24.13
CA THR A 114 18.40 2.09 -24.28
C THR A 114 19.38 2.29 -25.43
N GLU A 115 19.02 3.07 -26.46
CA GLU A 115 19.92 3.41 -27.58
C GLU A 115 21.05 4.34 -27.11
N PHE A 116 20.73 5.33 -26.27
CA PHE A 116 21.76 6.10 -25.54
C PHE A 116 22.54 5.21 -24.59
N GLN A 117 21.87 4.24 -23.95
CA GLN A 117 22.54 3.41 -22.97
C GLN A 117 23.57 2.48 -23.57
N GLN A 118 23.26 1.94 -24.75
CA GLN A 118 24.08 0.98 -25.49
C GLN A 118 24.98 1.63 -26.54
N ARG A 119 24.93 2.97 -26.67
CA ARG A 119 25.66 3.75 -27.68
C ARG A 119 25.35 3.32 -29.13
N THR A 120 24.12 2.88 -29.36
CA THR A 120 23.65 2.40 -30.67
C THR A 120 22.93 3.49 -31.46
N LEU A 121 22.61 4.63 -30.82
CA LEU A 121 21.92 5.75 -31.47
C LEU A 121 22.70 6.30 -32.67
N ALA A 122 24.01 6.53 -32.54
CA ALA A 122 24.83 7.03 -33.64
C ALA A 122 24.80 6.07 -34.84
N GLY A 123 24.93 4.76 -34.59
CA GLY A 123 24.83 3.73 -35.62
C GLY A 123 23.47 3.71 -36.31
N MET A 124 22.38 3.86 -35.55
CA MET A 124 21.03 3.96 -36.11
C MET A 124 20.82 5.23 -36.95
N LEU A 125 21.37 6.37 -36.50
CA LEU A 125 21.28 7.66 -37.21
C LEU A 125 22.13 7.70 -38.50
N ALA A 126 23.16 6.86 -38.58
CA ALA A 126 24.02 6.73 -39.76
C ALA A 126 23.45 5.81 -40.85
N GLN A 127 22.42 5.01 -40.54
CA GLN A 127 21.80 4.13 -41.52
C GLN A 127 21.07 4.96 -42.60
N PRO A 128 21.08 4.50 -43.87
CA PRO A 128 20.38 5.16 -44.99
C PRO A 128 18.87 4.90 -44.94
N VAL A 129 18.25 5.08 -43.78
CA VAL A 129 16.82 4.92 -43.55
C VAL A 129 16.26 6.26 -43.09
N ASP A 130 15.15 6.67 -43.67
CA ASP A 130 14.49 7.91 -43.28
C ASP A 130 14.21 7.93 -41.77
N ARG A 131 14.59 9.04 -41.11
CA ARG A 131 14.38 9.25 -39.67
C ARG A 131 12.91 9.18 -39.29
N ALA A 132 12.00 9.55 -40.20
CA ALA A 132 10.57 9.43 -39.96
C ALA A 132 10.09 7.98 -39.89
N ALA A 133 10.70 7.07 -40.66
CA ALA A 133 10.38 5.65 -40.62
C ALA A 133 10.78 5.02 -39.27
N TRP A 134 11.99 5.34 -38.77
CA TRP A 134 12.44 4.89 -37.46
C TRP A 134 11.57 5.43 -36.32
N TRP A 135 11.27 6.73 -36.35
CA TRP A 135 10.38 7.35 -35.37
C TRP A 135 9.01 6.68 -35.33
N ARG A 136 8.36 6.53 -36.50
CA ARG A 136 7.05 5.88 -36.60
C ARG A 136 7.09 4.46 -36.06
N THR A 137 8.11 3.69 -36.39
CA THR A 137 8.26 2.30 -35.89
C THR A 137 8.33 2.27 -34.36
N LYS A 138 9.24 3.05 -33.77
CA LYS A 138 9.42 3.12 -32.30
C LYS A 138 8.16 3.60 -31.58
N MET A 139 7.54 4.68 -32.07
CA MET A 139 6.34 5.25 -31.48
C MET A 139 5.12 4.35 -31.65
N THR A 140 5.00 3.63 -32.77
CA THR A 140 3.90 2.67 -32.98
C THR A 140 4.02 1.48 -32.04
N VAL A 141 5.22 0.89 -31.91
CA VAL A 141 5.46 -0.21 -30.97
C VAL A 141 5.21 0.24 -29.53
N LEU A 142 5.65 1.45 -29.16
CA LEU A 142 5.36 2.03 -27.85
C LEU A 142 3.86 2.23 -27.63
N ALA A 143 3.15 2.84 -28.57
CA ALA A 143 1.71 3.10 -28.48
C ALA A 143 0.91 1.81 -28.33
N VAL A 144 1.23 0.76 -29.11
CA VAL A 144 0.61 -0.55 -28.97
C VAL A 144 0.92 -1.15 -27.60
N GLY A 145 2.17 -1.12 -27.15
CA GLY A 145 2.56 -1.64 -25.84
C GLY A 145 1.83 -0.95 -24.68
N LEU A 146 1.74 0.39 -24.71
CA LEU A 146 1.02 1.18 -23.71
C LEU A 146 -0.50 0.96 -23.79
N GLY A 147 -1.07 0.83 -25.00
CA GLY A 147 -2.48 0.54 -25.20
C GLY A 147 -2.88 -0.82 -24.65
N VAL A 148 -2.06 -1.86 -24.88
CA VAL A 148 -2.31 -3.19 -24.29
C VAL A 148 -2.11 -3.15 -22.77
N HIS A 149 -1.10 -2.43 -22.27
CA HIS A 149 -0.90 -2.25 -20.82
C HIS A 149 -2.12 -1.60 -20.15
N TRP A 150 -2.66 -0.54 -20.77
CA TRP A 150 -3.90 0.11 -20.34
C TRP A 150 -5.11 -0.81 -20.42
N ALA A 151 -5.29 -1.55 -21.52
CA ALA A 151 -6.43 -2.46 -21.68
C ALA A 151 -6.43 -3.57 -20.62
N VAL A 152 -5.27 -4.15 -20.33
CA VAL A 152 -5.12 -5.15 -19.26
C VAL A 152 -5.38 -4.53 -17.89
N ALA A 153 -4.88 -3.33 -17.65
CA ALA A 153 -5.11 -2.60 -16.40
C ALA A 153 -6.60 -2.29 -16.17
N ALA A 154 -7.28 -1.78 -17.20
CA ALA A 154 -8.70 -1.46 -17.19
C ALA A 154 -9.55 -2.72 -17.00
N GLY A 155 -9.29 -3.79 -17.76
CA GLY A 155 -10.00 -5.05 -17.60
C GLY A 155 -9.79 -5.70 -16.24
N THR A 156 -8.59 -5.57 -15.65
CA THR A 156 -8.33 -6.03 -14.27
C THR A 156 -9.17 -5.24 -13.27
N ALA A 157 -9.22 -3.91 -13.39
CA ALA A 157 -10.03 -3.06 -12.52
C ALA A 157 -11.54 -3.33 -12.66
N GLU A 158 -12.02 -3.59 -13.88
CA GLU A 158 -13.42 -3.93 -14.16
C GLU A 158 -13.84 -5.28 -13.56
N ILE A 159 -13.04 -6.33 -13.78
CA ILE A 159 -13.28 -7.68 -13.23
C ILE A 159 -13.43 -7.64 -11.70
N LEU A 160 -12.79 -6.66 -11.07
CA LEU A 160 -12.70 -6.55 -9.61
C LEU A 160 -13.65 -5.49 -9.05
N GLY A 161 -14.53 -4.91 -9.88
CA GLY A 161 -15.64 -4.07 -9.44
C GLY A 161 -15.26 -2.65 -9.02
N ALA A 162 -14.08 -2.15 -9.41
CA ALA A 162 -13.67 -0.77 -9.09
C ALA A 162 -14.55 0.26 -9.83
N ALA A 163 -14.82 1.41 -9.19
CA ALA A 163 -15.55 2.52 -9.81
C ALA A 163 -14.84 2.97 -11.11
N TRP A 164 -15.47 2.72 -12.25
CA TRP A 164 -14.77 2.40 -13.50
C TRP A 164 -14.35 3.63 -14.33
N ALA A 165 -15.21 4.64 -14.47
CA ALA A 165 -15.01 5.67 -15.49
C ALA A 165 -13.80 6.56 -15.21
N GLY A 166 -13.69 7.11 -14.00
CA GLY A 166 -12.60 8.02 -13.64
C GLY A 166 -11.22 7.35 -13.63
N LEU A 167 -11.13 6.15 -13.06
CA LEU A 167 -9.88 5.39 -12.96
C LEU A 167 -9.34 4.99 -14.34
N VAL A 168 -10.21 4.43 -15.20
CA VAL A 168 -9.84 3.98 -16.55
C VAL A 168 -9.40 5.16 -17.42
N VAL A 169 -10.12 6.28 -17.35
CA VAL A 169 -9.74 7.52 -18.04
C VAL A 169 -8.42 8.06 -17.50
N GLY A 170 -8.24 8.10 -16.18
CA GLY A 170 -7.00 8.56 -15.55
C GLY A 170 -5.77 7.72 -15.95
N MET A 171 -5.93 6.39 -16.02
CA MET A 171 -4.89 5.49 -16.53
C MET A 171 -4.63 5.72 -18.02
N GLY A 172 -5.67 5.85 -18.84
CA GLY A 172 -5.53 6.15 -20.27
C GLY A 172 -4.76 7.44 -20.51
N MET A 173 -5.10 8.49 -19.76
CA MET A 173 -4.39 9.77 -19.77
C MET A 173 -2.93 9.63 -19.32
N SER A 174 -2.65 8.80 -18.30
CA SER A 174 -1.27 8.52 -17.86
C SER A 174 -0.44 7.82 -18.94
N ALA A 175 -1.04 6.87 -19.68
CA ALA A 175 -0.37 6.21 -20.80
C ALA A 175 -0.07 7.20 -21.94
N VAL A 176 -1.03 8.05 -22.30
CA VAL A 176 -0.85 9.12 -23.29
C VAL A 176 0.26 10.09 -22.84
N LEU A 177 0.18 10.56 -21.60
CA LEU A 177 1.17 11.47 -21.02
C LEU A 177 2.57 10.87 -21.09
N ALA A 178 2.77 9.63 -20.63
CA ALA A 178 4.05 8.94 -20.71
C ALA A 178 4.52 8.77 -22.17
N GLY A 179 3.63 8.35 -23.07
CA GLY A 179 3.93 8.12 -24.48
C GLY A 179 4.47 9.34 -25.22
N PHE A 180 4.00 10.55 -24.90
CA PHE A 180 4.47 11.77 -25.56
C PHE A 180 5.58 12.50 -24.79
N THR A 181 5.50 12.54 -23.46
CA THR A 181 6.42 13.34 -22.65
C THR A 181 7.74 12.61 -22.40
N THR A 182 7.72 11.29 -22.24
CA THR A 182 8.93 10.54 -21.91
C THR A 182 9.94 10.45 -23.04
N PRO A 183 9.54 10.22 -24.29
CA PRO A 183 10.47 10.37 -25.41
C PRO A 183 11.10 11.75 -25.46
N TYR A 184 10.34 12.82 -25.22
CA TYR A 184 10.89 14.19 -25.19
C TYR A 184 12.00 14.33 -24.16
N TRP A 185 11.73 13.99 -22.89
CA TRP A 185 12.71 14.12 -21.81
C TRP A 185 13.89 13.17 -21.98
N THR A 186 13.67 11.97 -22.51
CA THR A 186 14.74 11.01 -22.79
C THR A 186 15.68 11.54 -23.88
N LEU A 187 15.14 12.10 -24.96
CA LEU A 187 15.93 12.73 -26.02
C LEU A 187 16.59 14.04 -25.56
N LEU A 188 15.93 14.80 -24.68
CA LEU A 188 16.47 16.03 -24.12
C LEU A 188 17.68 15.74 -23.24
N THR A 189 17.52 14.85 -22.27
CA THR A 189 18.55 14.51 -21.28
C THR A 189 19.59 13.52 -21.80
N ARG A 190 19.31 12.82 -22.91
CA ARG A 190 20.13 11.74 -23.47
C ARG A 190 20.35 10.60 -22.47
N GLY A 191 19.36 10.36 -21.60
CA GLY A 191 19.43 9.35 -20.55
C GLY A 191 18.07 8.75 -20.26
N LEU A 192 18.01 7.41 -20.20
CA LEU A 192 16.78 6.69 -19.89
C LEU A 192 16.21 7.08 -18.53
N LEU A 193 17.06 7.07 -17.50
CA LEU A 193 16.62 7.35 -16.12
C LEU A 193 16.15 8.79 -15.99
N SER A 194 16.92 9.77 -16.46
CA SER A 194 16.52 11.17 -16.44
C SER A 194 15.22 11.41 -17.22
N GLY A 195 15.04 10.72 -18.36
CA GLY A 195 13.79 10.73 -19.11
C GLY A 195 12.59 10.27 -18.29
N LEU A 196 12.70 9.10 -17.65
CA LEU A 196 11.70 8.56 -16.71
C LEU A 196 11.39 9.56 -15.58
N VAL A 197 12.44 10.07 -14.94
CA VAL A 197 12.36 11.01 -13.81
C VAL A 197 11.56 12.26 -14.16
N PHE A 198 11.96 12.97 -15.21
CA PHE A 198 11.34 14.24 -15.56
C PHE A 198 9.91 14.08 -16.07
N SER A 199 9.58 12.94 -16.68
CA SER A 199 8.22 12.65 -17.15
C SER A 199 7.23 12.44 -16.01
N LEU A 200 7.69 11.98 -14.85
CA LEU A 200 6.84 11.83 -13.68
C LEU A 200 6.83 13.10 -12.83
N ALA A 201 8.00 13.70 -12.61
CA ALA A 201 8.15 14.86 -11.73
C ALA A 201 7.53 16.14 -12.29
N ILE A 202 7.72 16.45 -13.58
CA ILE A 202 7.33 17.75 -14.14
C ILE A 202 5.81 17.91 -14.25
N PRO A 203 5.04 16.94 -14.76
CA PRO A 203 3.58 17.06 -14.77
C PRO A 203 3.00 17.23 -13.37
N MET A 204 3.56 16.53 -12.38
CA MET A 204 3.14 16.63 -10.99
C MET A 204 3.46 17.99 -10.39
N LEU A 205 4.68 18.51 -10.62
CA LEU A 205 5.05 19.83 -10.17
C LEU A 205 4.20 20.91 -10.84
N GLY A 206 3.97 20.79 -12.14
CA GLY A 206 3.09 21.69 -12.89
C GLY A 206 1.68 21.69 -12.34
N LEU A 207 1.11 20.50 -12.09
CA LEU A 207 -0.23 20.35 -11.49
C LEU A 207 -0.29 20.99 -10.10
N ALA A 208 0.66 20.66 -9.22
CA ALA A 208 0.71 21.21 -7.88
C ALA A 208 0.81 22.74 -7.88
N VAL A 209 1.64 23.33 -8.75
CA VAL A 209 1.78 24.78 -8.89
C VAL A 209 0.50 25.42 -9.43
N VAL A 210 -0.14 24.81 -10.44
CA VAL A 210 -1.39 25.33 -11.02
C VAL A 210 -2.51 25.34 -9.99
N VAL A 211 -2.66 24.25 -9.24
CA VAL A 211 -3.67 24.15 -8.17
C VAL A 211 -3.36 25.15 -7.05
N ALA A 212 -2.10 25.26 -6.63
CA ALA A 212 -1.64 26.21 -5.61
C ALA A 212 -1.89 27.67 -5.98
N LEU A 213 -1.65 28.06 -7.24
CA LEU A 213 -1.74 29.45 -7.67
C LEU A 213 -3.14 29.85 -8.13
N LEU A 214 -3.91 28.94 -8.73
CA LEU A 214 -5.18 29.28 -9.39
C LEU A 214 -6.41 28.78 -8.63
N GLY A 215 -6.26 27.88 -7.66
CA GLY A 215 -7.39 27.26 -6.95
C GLY A 215 -8.33 26.45 -7.85
N SER A 216 -8.01 26.27 -9.12
CA SER A 216 -8.79 25.51 -10.09
C SER A 216 -8.45 24.03 -10.00
N GLU A 217 -9.42 23.21 -9.63
CA GLU A 217 -9.21 21.77 -9.43
C GLU A 217 -9.24 20.94 -10.72
N THR A 218 -9.88 21.43 -11.80
CA THR A 218 -10.19 20.57 -12.97
C THR A 218 -9.79 21.15 -14.33
N LEU A 219 -10.50 22.17 -14.84
CA LEU A 219 -10.39 22.60 -16.24
C LEU A 219 -8.99 23.11 -16.61
N VAL A 220 -8.42 24.02 -15.81
CA VAL A 220 -7.12 24.62 -16.11
C VAL A 220 -5.99 23.57 -16.07
N PRO A 221 -5.89 22.71 -15.04
CA PRO A 221 -4.98 21.57 -15.06
C PRO A 221 -5.07 20.69 -16.30
N VAL A 222 -6.29 20.31 -16.72
CA VAL A 222 -6.51 19.43 -17.88
C VAL A 222 -6.04 20.10 -19.18
N LEU A 223 -6.36 21.38 -19.38
CA LEU A 223 -5.92 22.14 -20.56
C LEU A 223 -4.40 22.29 -20.62
N LEU A 224 -3.77 22.62 -19.49
CA LEU A 224 -2.31 22.74 -19.39
C LEU A 224 -1.61 21.40 -19.61
N LEU A 225 -2.18 20.30 -19.09
CA LEU A 225 -1.66 18.96 -19.32
C LEU A 225 -1.80 18.56 -20.80
N GLY A 226 -2.92 18.88 -21.44
CA GLY A 226 -3.12 18.69 -22.87
C GLY A 226 -2.11 19.46 -23.72
N LEU A 227 -1.89 20.74 -23.41
CA LEU A 227 -0.88 21.56 -24.07
C LEU A 227 0.54 21.00 -23.86
N TYR A 228 0.82 20.51 -22.65
CA TYR A 228 2.10 19.88 -22.31
C TYR A 228 2.35 18.59 -23.10
N VAL A 229 1.34 17.73 -23.24
CA VAL A 229 1.40 16.50 -24.06
C VAL A 229 1.70 16.85 -25.52
N VAL A 230 0.96 17.80 -26.11
CA VAL A 230 1.15 18.22 -27.51
C VAL A 230 2.53 18.85 -27.69
N GLY A 231 2.91 19.78 -26.82
CA GLY A 231 4.19 20.49 -26.89
C GLY A 231 5.39 19.55 -26.77
N THR A 232 5.36 18.61 -25.81
CA THR A 232 6.43 17.62 -25.63
C THR A 232 6.46 16.61 -26.77
N GLY A 233 5.30 16.14 -27.27
CA GLY A 233 5.24 15.25 -28.43
C GLY A 233 5.86 15.87 -29.70
N LEU A 234 5.48 17.11 -30.03
CA LEU A 234 6.07 17.87 -31.14
C LEU A 234 7.56 18.16 -30.89
N GLY A 235 7.93 18.48 -29.65
CA GLY A 235 9.31 18.68 -29.23
C GLY A 235 10.16 17.44 -29.42
N ALA A 236 9.64 16.26 -29.07
CA ALA A 236 10.32 14.98 -29.20
C ALA A 236 10.60 14.67 -30.66
N TRP A 237 9.59 14.84 -31.52
CA TRP A 237 9.74 14.67 -32.97
C TRP A 237 10.76 15.64 -33.57
N ARG A 238 10.66 16.94 -33.25
CA ARG A 238 11.62 17.95 -33.73
C ARG A 238 13.05 17.62 -33.29
N ARG A 239 13.22 17.18 -32.03
CA ARG A 239 14.52 16.82 -31.50
C ARG A 239 15.06 15.54 -32.14
N TRP A 240 14.21 14.54 -32.36
CA TRP A 240 14.54 13.34 -33.14
C TRP A 240 15.09 13.68 -34.52
N ARG A 241 14.36 14.51 -35.28
CA ARG A 241 14.77 14.92 -36.62
C ARG A 241 16.09 15.69 -36.67
N ARG A 242 16.41 16.48 -35.64
CA ARG A 242 17.62 17.31 -35.57
C ARG A 242 18.80 16.62 -34.90
N MET A 243 18.65 15.41 -34.39
CA MET A 243 19.79 14.71 -33.80
C MET A 243 20.79 14.35 -34.87
N GLU A 244 22.03 14.76 -34.64
CA GLU A 244 23.18 14.39 -35.43
C GLU A 244 23.93 13.30 -34.66
N ALA A 245 24.57 12.41 -35.41
CA ALA A 245 25.60 11.55 -34.86
C ALA A 245 26.82 12.43 -34.52
N LYS A 246 26.69 13.20 -33.44
CA LYS A 246 27.87 13.71 -32.76
C LYS A 246 28.46 12.52 -32.04
N ASP A 247 29.75 12.26 -32.27
CA ASP A 247 30.47 11.31 -31.44
C ASP A 247 30.11 11.63 -29.99
N GLU A 248 29.84 10.59 -29.19
CA GLU A 248 29.70 10.71 -27.73
C GLU A 248 31.04 11.07 -27.07
N GLY A 249 31.82 11.93 -27.74
CA GLY A 249 33.09 12.51 -27.36
C GLY A 249 32.87 13.28 -26.07
N GLU A 250 33.53 12.77 -25.04
CA GLU A 250 33.47 13.20 -23.66
C GLU A 250 32.08 13.08 -23.02
N THR A 251 31.87 11.93 -22.38
CA THR A 251 30.88 11.66 -21.31
C THR A 251 30.84 12.71 -20.15
N GLY A 252 31.57 13.82 -20.27
CA GLY A 252 31.57 14.99 -19.40
C GLY A 252 30.33 15.89 -19.55
N GLU A 253 29.75 16.01 -20.74
CA GLU A 253 28.77 17.06 -21.06
C GLU A 253 27.31 16.57 -21.18
N GLY A 254 26.87 15.77 -20.21
CA GLY A 254 25.42 15.55 -20.03
C GLY A 254 24.71 16.88 -19.72
N LEU A 255 23.42 17.00 -20.05
CA LEU A 255 22.59 18.22 -19.92
C LEU A 255 22.57 18.86 -18.50
N LEU A 256 23.02 18.13 -17.47
CA LEU A 256 23.21 18.61 -16.09
C LEU A 256 24.63 19.09 -15.80
N GLY A 257 25.49 19.20 -16.81
CA GLY A 257 26.72 19.97 -16.78
C GLY A 257 26.39 21.45 -16.68
N LEU A 258 25.63 21.85 -15.66
CA LEU A 258 25.49 23.23 -15.25
C LEU A 258 26.92 23.74 -15.10
N PRO A 259 27.37 24.69 -15.94
CA PRO A 259 28.72 25.23 -15.86
C PRO A 259 29.02 25.73 -14.44
N ARG A 260 27.97 26.19 -13.74
CA ARG A 260 27.95 26.62 -12.33
C ARG A 260 28.21 25.52 -11.31
N LEU A 261 27.79 24.28 -11.53
CA LEU A 261 28.14 23.16 -10.63
C LEU A 261 29.60 22.75 -10.81
N ARG A 262 30.18 22.96 -12.00
CA ARG A 262 31.62 22.79 -12.24
C ARG A 262 32.44 23.79 -11.41
N THR A 263 31.91 25.01 -11.26
CA THR A 263 32.49 26.08 -10.40
C THR A 263 32.27 25.81 -8.92
N LEU A 264 31.07 25.40 -8.49
CA LEU A 264 30.80 25.02 -7.09
C LEU A 264 31.56 23.75 -6.66
N ALA A 265 31.86 22.85 -7.59
CA ALA A 265 32.69 21.68 -7.34
C ALA A 265 34.20 22.00 -7.31
N GLY A 266 34.60 23.27 -7.47
CA GLY A 266 36.00 23.69 -7.40
C GLY A 266 36.88 22.99 -8.43
N ILE A 267 36.37 22.77 -9.65
CA ILE A 267 37.15 22.18 -10.75
C ILE A 267 38.11 23.21 -11.37
N GLY A 268 38.00 24.48 -10.98
CA GLY A 268 39.03 25.50 -11.21
C GLY A 268 40.04 25.52 -10.07
N ASP A 269 41.32 25.45 -10.44
CA ASP A 269 42.52 25.82 -9.68
C ASP A 269 43.14 24.77 -8.74
N GLY A 270 43.89 23.84 -9.34
CA GLY A 270 45.22 23.37 -8.87
C GLY A 270 45.37 22.64 -7.53
N GLY A 271 44.37 22.63 -6.65
CA GLY A 271 44.45 21.99 -5.33
C GLY A 271 44.36 20.47 -5.41
N ARG A 272 45.31 19.76 -4.78
CA ARG A 272 45.26 18.30 -4.58
C ARG A 272 44.10 17.93 -3.65
N ALA A 273 42.87 17.85 -4.18
CA ALA A 273 41.74 17.34 -3.44
C ALA A 273 42.03 15.90 -2.96
N PRO A 274 41.67 15.54 -1.72
CA PRO A 274 41.92 14.20 -1.23
C PRO A 274 41.13 13.17 -2.06
N VAL A 275 41.71 11.99 -2.26
CA VAL A 275 41.18 10.95 -3.17
C VAL A 275 39.72 10.59 -2.86
N TRP A 276 39.36 10.55 -1.58
CA TRP A 276 37.98 10.25 -1.15
C TRP A 276 36.97 11.32 -1.60
N ALA A 277 37.36 12.60 -1.65
CA ALA A 277 36.48 13.69 -2.08
C ALA A 277 36.22 13.62 -3.59
N THR A 278 37.24 13.26 -4.38
CA THR A 278 37.11 13.03 -5.83
C THR A 278 36.18 11.85 -6.12
N LEU A 279 36.30 10.76 -5.36
CA LEU A 279 35.39 9.62 -5.43
C LEU A 279 33.96 10.02 -5.05
N ALA A 280 33.79 10.73 -3.94
CA ALA A 280 32.47 11.17 -3.49
C ALA A 280 31.79 12.08 -4.52
N ARG A 281 32.52 13.05 -5.07
CA ARG A 281 32.03 13.94 -6.13
C ARG A 281 31.57 13.17 -7.36
N LYS A 282 32.32 12.15 -7.76
CA LYS A 282 31.97 11.27 -8.87
C LYS A 282 30.67 10.52 -8.60
N GLU A 283 30.53 9.87 -7.44
CA GLU A 283 29.32 9.13 -7.08
C GLU A 283 28.11 10.07 -6.96
N LEU A 284 28.29 11.28 -6.42
CA LEU A 284 27.23 12.29 -6.34
C LEU A 284 26.74 12.70 -7.73
N ARG A 285 27.67 12.87 -8.69
CA ARG A 285 27.34 13.14 -10.10
C ARG A 285 26.57 11.98 -10.73
N LEU A 286 26.93 10.74 -10.40
CA LEU A 286 26.23 9.55 -10.88
C LEU A 286 24.81 9.44 -10.32
N GLN A 287 24.60 9.92 -9.08
CA GLN A 287 23.28 10.02 -8.43
C GLN A 287 22.50 11.30 -8.76
N ALA A 288 22.97 12.16 -9.68
CA ALA A 288 22.33 13.47 -9.92
C ALA A 288 20.85 13.36 -10.31
N ALA A 289 20.46 12.35 -11.11
CA ALA A 289 19.06 12.12 -11.46
C ALA A 289 18.20 11.76 -10.23
N THR A 290 18.75 10.96 -9.31
CA THR A 290 18.13 10.59 -8.03
C THR A 290 17.92 11.82 -7.15
N TRP A 291 18.89 12.74 -7.12
CA TRP A 291 18.77 14.00 -6.37
C TRP A 291 17.69 14.94 -6.92
N TRP A 292 17.57 15.06 -8.25
CA TRP A 292 16.50 15.85 -8.85
C TRP A 292 15.10 15.29 -8.55
N LEU A 293 14.94 13.96 -8.61
CA LEU A 293 13.70 13.32 -8.17
C LEU A 293 13.41 13.60 -6.70
N LEU A 294 14.42 13.48 -5.84
CA LEU A 294 14.25 13.72 -4.41
C LEU A 294 13.76 15.14 -4.17
N LEU A 295 14.39 16.12 -4.81
CA LEU A 295 13.98 17.52 -4.71
C LEU A 295 12.52 17.68 -5.17
N ALA A 296 12.14 17.12 -6.32
CA ALA A 296 10.78 17.20 -6.82
C ALA A 296 9.78 16.49 -5.89
N GLY A 297 10.11 15.29 -5.41
CA GLY A 297 9.26 14.50 -4.50
C GLY A 297 9.05 15.19 -3.17
N VAL A 298 10.09 15.74 -2.56
CA VAL A 298 10.00 16.53 -1.30
C VAL A 298 9.22 17.82 -1.53
N ALA A 299 9.48 18.54 -2.63
CA ALA A 299 8.77 19.77 -2.97
C ALA A 299 7.29 19.55 -3.31
N LEU A 300 6.91 18.35 -3.74
CA LEU A 300 5.50 17.96 -3.94
C LEU A 300 4.85 17.51 -2.63
N ALA A 301 5.53 16.63 -1.89
CA ALA A 301 4.97 15.96 -0.74
C ALA A 301 4.78 16.91 0.46
N MET A 302 5.72 17.81 0.73
CA MET A 302 5.64 18.67 1.93
C MET A 302 4.67 19.86 1.78
N PRO A 303 4.78 20.72 0.75
CA PRO A 303 3.86 21.85 0.57
C PRO A 303 2.47 21.39 0.15
N GLY A 304 2.38 20.42 -0.77
CA GLY A 304 1.09 19.89 -1.25
C GLY A 304 0.36 19.11 -0.16
N GLY A 305 1.08 18.29 0.62
CA GLY A 305 0.49 17.52 1.71
C GLY A 305 0.02 18.38 2.88
N LEU A 306 0.69 19.50 3.16
CA LEU A 306 0.29 20.44 4.21
C LEU A 306 -0.79 21.43 3.76
N ALA A 307 -0.61 22.07 2.59
CA ALA A 307 -1.52 23.12 2.13
C ALA A 307 -2.92 22.59 1.78
N TYR A 308 -3.02 21.31 1.41
CA TYR A 308 -4.24 20.66 0.98
C TYR A 308 -4.67 19.51 1.90
N ALA A 309 -4.17 19.49 3.14
CA ALA A 309 -4.53 18.48 4.13
C ALA A 309 -6.07 18.43 4.28
N GLY A 310 -6.66 17.25 4.04
CA GLY A 310 -8.11 17.02 4.13
C GLY A 310 -8.88 17.09 2.79
N SER A 311 -8.24 17.49 1.68
CA SER A 311 -8.85 17.42 0.34
C SER A 311 -8.39 16.20 -0.45
N ASP A 312 -9.21 15.76 -1.41
CA ASP A 312 -8.87 14.68 -2.36
C ASP A 312 -7.57 14.97 -3.12
N MET A 313 -7.36 16.24 -3.48
CA MET A 313 -6.14 16.70 -4.14
C MET A 313 -4.92 16.58 -3.22
N GLY A 314 -5.04 16.95 -1.94
CA GLY A 314 -3.97 16.77 -0.96
C GLY A 314 -3.61 15.31 -0.75
N GLN A 315 -4.60 14.41 -0.79
CA GLN A 315 -4.36 12.97 -0.77
C GLN A 315 -3.64 12.52 -2.06
N ALA A 316 -4.08 12.96 -3.24
CA ALA A 316 -3.43 12.65 -4.51
C ALA A 316 -1.96 13.13 -4.55
N LEU A 317 -1.69 14.37 -4.11
CA LEU A 317 -0.33 14.92 -4.03
C LEU A 317 0.53 14.17 -3.01
N ALA A 318 -0.03 13.76 -1.87
CA ALA A 318 0.69 12.98 -0.89
C ALA A 318 1.04 11.57 -1.40
N VAL A 319 0.09 10.89 -2.07
CA VAL A 319 0.34 9.55 -2.65
C VAL A 319 1.30 9.65 -3.84
N GLY A 320 1.15 10.66 -4.71
CA GLY A 320 2.05 10.91 -5.83
C GLY A 320 3.46 11.29 -5.38
N GLY A 321 3.58 12.20 -4.41
CA GLY A 321 4.84 12.56 -3.77
C GLY A 321 5.49 11.37 -3.08
N GLY A 322 4.72 10.60 -2.31
CA GLY A 322 5.19 9.35 -1.69
C GLY A 322 5.67 8.32 -2.72
N SER A 323 4.98 8.18 -3.85
CA SER A 323 5.37 7.30 -4.95
C SER A 323 6.68 7.73 -5.61
N LEU A 324 6.86 9.05 -5.83
CA LEU A 324 8.13 9.60 -6.32
C LEU A 324 9.27 9.35 -5.33
N LEU A 325 9.02 9.52 -4.02
CA LEU A 325 10.00 9.21 -2.97
C LEU A 325 10.35 7.71 -2.96
N GLY A 326 9.37 6.81 -3.14
CA GLY A 326 9.64 5.38 -3.32
C GLY A 326 10.51 5.09 -4.56
N LEU A 327 10.25 5.79 -5.67
CA LEU A 327 11.05 5.69 -6.89
C LEU A 327 12.49 6.19 -6.69
N VAL A 328 12.70 7.25 -5.89
CA VAL A 328 14.04 7.72 -5.48
C VAL A 328 14.81 6.60 -4.81
N VAL A 329 14.20 5.93 -3.83
CA VAL A 329 14.84 4.84 -3.08
C VAL A 329 15.20 3.67 -4.00
N LEU A 330 14.29 3.30 -4.90
CA LEU A 330 14.52 2.26 -5.91
C LEU A 330 15.69 2.63 -6.85
N LEU A 331 15.72 3.86 -7.36
CA LEU A 331 16.75 4.31 -8.29
C LEU A 331 18.11 4.50 -7.62
N ALA A 332 18.15 4.97 -6.37
CA ALA A 332 19.37 5.09 -5.59
C ALA A 332 20.10 3.73 -5.49
N GLY A 333 19.36 2.67 -5.13
CA GLY A 333 19.92 1.31 -5.09
C GLY A 333 20.22 0.75 -6.47
N ALA A 334 19.34 0.97 -7.46
CA ALA A 334 19.47 0.39 -8.80
C ALA A 334 20.64 0.98 -9.61
N THR A 335 20.99 2.24 -9.38
CA THR A 335 22.06 2.95 -10.11
C THR A 335 23.44 2.80 -9.48
N ALA A 336 23.52 2.49 -8.18
CA ALA A 336 24.76 2.45 -7.42
C ALA A 336 25.90 1.69 -8.12
N PHE A 337 25.63 0.51 -8.68
CA PHE A 337 26.63 -0.31 -9.39
C PHE A 337 26.35 -0.48 -10.87
N ALA A 338 25.09 -0.50 -11.27
CA ALA A 338 24.72 -0.92 -12.61
C ALA A 338 25.22 0.06 -13.68
N GLU A 339 25.30 1.36 -13.37
CA GLU A 339 25.76 2.37 -14.32
C GLU A 339 27.27 2.24 -14.59
N GLU A 340 28.08 1.95 -13.57
CA GLU A 340 29.53 1.77 -13.73
C GLU A 340 29.87 0.53 -14.53
N ARG A 341 29.15 -0.56 -14.28
CA ARG A 341 29.31 -1.81 -15.04
C ARG A 341 28.92 -1.63 -16.48
N ARG A 342 27.83 -0.90 -16.73
CA ARG A 342 27.39 -0.55 -18.08
C ARG A 342 28.46 0.24 -18.83
N LEU A 343 29.08 1.21 -18.15
CA LEU A 343 30.15 2.03 -18.73
C LEU A 343 31.49 1.29 -18.88
N GLY A 344 31.60 0.05 -18.36
CA GLY A 344 32.86 -0.71 -18.37
C GLY A 344 33.95 -0.12 -17.47
N VAL A 345 33.60 0.81 -16.57
CA VAL A 345 34.59 1.51 -15.73
C VAL A 345 34.89 0.76 -14.42
N THR A 346 34.17 -0.33 -14.14
CA THR A 346 34.34 -1.11 -12.89
C THR A 346 35.76 -1.65 -12.76
N ASP A 347 36.37 -2.13 -13.85
CA ASP A 347 37.74 -2.66 -13.81
C ASP A 347 38.75 -1.53 -13.61
N GLY A 348 38.58 -0.41 -14.32
CA GLY A 348 39.43 0.78 -14.14
C GLY A 348 39.35 1.39 -12.73
N GLN A 349 38.18 1.35 -12.08
CA GLN A 349 38.03 1.80 -10.70
C GLN A 349 38.83 0.96 -9.70
N ARG A 350 38.96 -0.33 -9.94
CA ARG A 350 39.70 -1.24 -9.06
C ARG A 350 41.21 -1.06 -9.15
N LEU A 351 41.68 -0.54 -10.28
CA LEU A 351 43.08 -0.18 -10.48
C LEU A 351 43.45 1.13 -9.77
N GLN A 352 42.47 1.86 -9.23
CA GLN A 352 42.76 3.05 -8.44
C GLN A 352 43.43 2.65 -7.12
N PRO A 353 44.34 3.48 -6.59
CA PRO A 353 45.08 3.22 -5.35
C PRO A 353 44.21 3.44 -4.10
N VAL A 354 43.00 2.87 -4.09
CA VAL A 354 42.04 2.96 -2.99
C VAL A 354 41.56 1.56 -2.69
N ALA A 355 41.57 1.18 -1.41
CA ALA A 355 41.05 -0.10 -0.99
C ALA A 355 39.59 -0.27 -1.49
N PRO A 356 39.23 -1.45 -2.06
CA PRO A 356 37.87 -1.70 -2.54
C PRO A 356 36.80 -1.46 -1.46
N GLY A 357 37.13 -1.73 -0.19
CA GLY A 357 36.24 -1.45 0.95
C GLY A 357 35.86 0.02 1.06
N SER A 358 36.84 0.92 0.93
CA SER A 358 36.60 2.35 1.01
C SER A 358 35.77 2.85 -0.17
N GLN A 359 36.05 2.38 -1.39
CA GLN A 359 35.24 2.72 -2.57
C GLN A 359 33.77 2.29 -2.40
N TRP A 360 33.55 1.08 -1.89
CA TRP A 360 32.22 0.57 -1.63
C TRP A 360 31.48 1.37 -0.57
N TRP A 361 32.12 1.67 0.57
CA TRP A 361 31.49 2.45 1.62
C TRP A 361 31.13 3.86 1.18
N ILE A 362 32.00 4.54 0.42
CA ILE A 362 31.71 5.87 -0.14
C ILE A 362 30.47 5.80 -1.03
N LYS A 363 30.41 4.81 -1.93
CA LYS A 363 29.27 4.59 -2.80
C LYS A 363 27.99 4.28 -2.02
N MET A 364 28.06 3.42 -1.00
CA MET A 364 26.90 3.08 -0.16
C MET A 364 26.42 4.30 0.63
N ALA A 365 27.32 5.08 1.21
CA ALA A 365 26.96 6.30 1.91
C ALA A 365 26.21 7.27 0.97
N ILE A 366 26.74 7.52 -0.23
CA ILE A 366 26.14 8.47 -1.18
C ILE A 366 24.82 7.97 -1.74
N ALA A 367 24.68 6.66 -2.00
CA ALA A 367 23.43 6.07 -2.42
C ALA A 367 22.38 6.02 -1.29
N ALA A 368 22.80 5.90 -0.02
CA ALA A 368 21.90 5.89 1.12
C ALA A 368 21.41 7.29 1.52
N LEU A 369 22.14 8.37 1.19
CA LEU A 369 21.76 9.74 1.53
C LEU A 369 20.35 10.13 1.03
N PRO A 370 19.98 9.93 -0.26
CA PRO A 370 18.61 10.19 -0.71
C PRO A 370 17.55 9.39 0.05
N VAL A 371 17.86 8.14 0.42
CA VAL A 371 16.95 7.27 1.18
C VAL A 371 16.73 7.81 2.58
N LEU A 372 17.78 8.29 3.24
CA LEU A 372 17.67 8.91 4.55
C LEU A 372 16.78 10.16 4.49
N VAL A 373 16.96 11.02 3.48
CA VAL A 373 16.10 12.21 3.30
C VAL A 373 14.65 11.80 3.08
N VAL A 374 14.39 10.76 2.27
CA VAL A 374 13.03 10.21 2.09
C VAL A 374 12.43 9.75 3.41
N ILE A 375 13.18 8.99 4.21
CA ILE A 375 12.72 8.49 5.51
C ILE A 375 12.37 9.66 6.44
N LEU A 376 13.23 10.68 6.50
CA LEU A 376 13.01 11.87 7.32
C LEU A 376 11.76 12.65 6.85
N ALA A 377 11.61 12.87 5.54
CA ALA A 377 10.45 13.55 4.98
C ALA A 377 9.15 12.80 5.25
N ALA A 378 9.13 11.48 5.01
CA ALA A 378 7.96 10.63 5.26
C ALA A 378 7.60 10.57 6.75
N SER A 379 8.60 10.48 7.62
CA SER A 379 8.41 10.48 9.08
C SER A 379 7.83 11.81 9.57
N TRP A 380 8.33 12.92 9.04
CA TRP A 380 7.82 14.25 9.35
C TRP A 380 6.37 14.43 8.88
N MET A 381 6.03 13.97 7.66
CA MET A 381 4.65 14.02 7.16
C MET A 381 3.70 13.17 8.01
N ALA A 382 4.11 11.97 8.42
CA ALA A 382 3.31 11.13 9.32
C ALA A 382 3.11 11.82 10.69
N SER A 383 4.18 12.43 11.23
CA SER A 383 4.10 13.20 12.48
C SER A 383 3.15 14.39 12.39
N ALA A 384 3.04 15.03 11.23
CA ALA A 384 2.16 16.17 11.04
C ALA A 384 0.68 15.75 11.00
N ARG A 385 0.37 14.51 10.61
CA ARG A 385 -1.01 14.00 10.49
C ARG A 385 -1.55 13.39 11.79
N ASP A 386 -0.78 12.50 12.42
CA ASP A 386 -1.29 11.62 13.48
C ASP A 386 -1.01 12.14 14.90
N GLY A 387 -0.40 13.33 15.03
CA GLY A 387 0.11 13.82 16.31
C GLY A 387 1.27 12.99 16.87
N GLN A 388 1.71 13.29 18.09
CA GLN A 388 2.96 12.73 18.65
C GLN A 388 2.90 11.22 18.99
N THR A 389 1.72 10.65 19.23
CA THR A 389 1.57 9.31 19.83
C THR A 389 1.84 8.15 18.87
N GLY A 390 1.96 8.40 17.56
CA GLY A 390 2.19 7.37 16.53
C GLY A 390 3.54 7.41 15.80
N ILE A 391 4.38 8.43 16.05
CA ILE A 391 5.55 8.74 15.20
C ILE A 391 6.55 7.58 15.14
N HIS A 392 6.88 7.00 16.29
CA HIS A 392 7.90 5.96 16.41
C HIS A 392 7.55 4.70 15.60
N ARG A 393 6.28 4.30 15.56
CA ARG A 393 5.85 3.14 14.76
C ARG A 393 5.94 3.40 13.26
N HIS A 394 5.53 4.60 12.83
CA HIS A 394 5.60 5.01 11.43
C HIS A 394 7.04 5.14 10.94
N VAL A 395 7.91 5.81 11.71
CA VAL A 395 9.34 5.94 11.41
C VAL A 395 9.97 4.56 11.22
N VAL A 396 9.71 3.64 12.14
CA VAL A 396 10.26 2.27 12.06
C VAL A 396 9.74 1.55 10.82
N ALA A 397 8.42 1.57 10.56
CA ALA A 397 7.84 0.91 9.39
C ALA A 397 8.37 1.47 8.07
N VAL A 398 8.42 2.80 7.93
CA VAL A 398 8.95 3.48 6.74
C VAL A 398 10.44 3.19 6.56
N THR A 399 11.22 3.22 7.64
CA THR A 399 12.66 2.92 7.61
C THR A 399 12.90 1.50 7.12
N ILE A 400 12.17 0.51 7.66
CA ILE A 400 12.28 -0.89 7.24
C ILE A 400 11.84 -1.05 5.78
N GLY A 401 10.67 -0.51 5.41
CA GLY A 401 10.14 -0.62 4.06
C GLY A 401 11.07 -0.02 3.01
N MET A 402 11.51 1.22 3.22
CA MET A 402 12.45 1.90 2.31
C MET A 402 13.83 1.25 2.32
N GLY A 403 14.30 0.75 3.47
CA GLY A 403 15.53 -0.03 3.56
C GLY A 403 15.48 -1.31 2.73
N VAL A 404 14.38 -2.05 2.80
CA VAL A 404 14.16 -3.27 1.99
C VAL A 404 14.11 -2.95 0.50
N VAL A 405 13.41 -1.88 0.10
CA VAL A 405 13.38 -1.39 -1.31
C VAL A 405 14.80 -1.08 -1.78
N PHE A 406 15.54 -0.27 -1.03
CA PHE A 406 16.90 0.13 -1.36
C PHE A 406 17.83 -1.07 -1.50
N VAL A 407 17.85 -1.96 -0.50
CA VAL A 407 18.74 -3.11 -0.50
C VAL A 407 18.38 -4.12 -1.60
N THR A 408 17.09 -4.30 -1.89
CA THR A 408 16.66 -5.14 -3.01
C THR A 408 17.17 -4.58 -4.33
N ALA A 409 17.00 -3.27 -4.56
CA ALA A 409 17.51 -2.60 -5.74
C ALA A 409 19.04 -2.64 -5.84
N LEU A 410 19.73 -2.48 -4.71
CA LEU A 410 21.18 -2.58 -4.57
C LEU A 410 21.69 -3.98 -4.91
N LEU A 411 21.02 -5.02 -4.41
CA LEU A 411 21.38 -6.41 -4.72
C LEU A 411 21.23 -6.67 -6.22
N MET A 412 20.12 -6.24 -6.82
CA MET A 412 19.88 -6.40 -8.26
C MET A 412 20.89 -5.60 -9.11
N SER A 413 21.25 -4.38 -8.70
CA SER A 413 22.27 -3.58 -9.41
C SER A 413 23.67 -4.16 -9.27
N SER A 414 23.97 -4.78 -8.13
CA SER A 414 25.26 -5.45 -7.90
C SER A 414 25.45 -6.70 -8.77
N GLY A 415 24.38 -7.30 -9.30
CA GLY A 415 24.48 -8.49 -10.14
C GLY A 415 24.25 -8.21 -11.63
N THR A 416 23.56 -7.12 -11.96
CA THR A 416 23.24 -6.74 -13.33
C THR A 416 24.23 -5.72 -13.89
N GLY A 417 24.47 -5.77 -15.20
CA GLY A 417 25.29 -4.76 -15.89
C GLY A 417 24.48 -3.58 -16.42
N HIS A 418 23.20 -3.44 -16.03
CA HIS A 418 22.29 -2.48 -16.65
C HIS A 418 21.25 -1.96 -15.64
N PRO A 419 21.17 -0.64 -15.38
CA PRO A 419 20.30 -0.09 -14.34
C PRO A 419 18.83 -0.44 -14.54
N VAL A 420 18.34 -0.41 -15.79
CA VAL A 420 16.94 -0.76 -16.09
C VAL A 420 16.62 -2.20 -15.70
N ARG A 421 17.56 -3.14 -15.93
CA ARG A 421 17.36 -4.53 -15.53
C ARG A 421 17.36 -4.65 -14.00
N ALA A 422 18.19 -3.85 -13.32
CA ALA A 422 18.18 -3.77 -11.86
C ALA A 422 16.84 -3.26 -11.33
N VAL A 423 16.32 -2.16 -11.89
CA VAL A 423 15.01 -1.59 -11.53
C VAL A 423 13.89 -2.60 -11.76
N ILE A 424 13.81 -3.20 -12.96
CA ILE A 424 12.81 -4.20 -13.31
C ILE A 424 12.85 -5.40 -12.36
N ALA A 425 14.05 -5.94 -12.12
CA ALA A 425 14.21 -7.08 -11.21
C ALA A 425 13.82 -6.71 -9.78
N ALA A 426 14.20 -5.52 -9.32
CA ALA A 426 13.88 -5.04 -7.99
C ALA A 426 12.37 -4.83 -7.81
N MET A 427 11.69 -4.25 -8.80
CA MET A 427 10.21 -4.12 -8.80
C MET A 427 9.54 -5.48 -8.75
N GLY A 428 10.01 -6.47 -9.53
CA GLY A 428 9.48 -7.83 -9.49
C GLY A 428 9.64 -8.49 -8.12
N VAL A 429 10.82 -8.37 -7.50
CA VAL A 429 11.06 -8.88 -6.14
C VAL A 429 10.18 -8.15 -5.14
N LEU A 430 10.09 -6.81 -5.20
CA LEU A 430 9.27 -6.02 -4.30
C LEU A 430 7.79 -6.38 -4.38
N ALA A 431 7.25 -6.50 -5.59
CA ALA A 431 5.88 -6.95 -5.80
C ALA A 431 5.64 -8.33 -5.18
N PHE A 432 6.57 -9.26 -5.36
CA PHE A 432 6.50 -10.58 -4.73
C PHE A 432 6.56 -10.49 -3.19
N VAL A 433 7.43 -9.66 -2.63
CA VAL A 433 7.54 -9.47 -1.17
C VAL A 433 6.26 -8.90 -0.59
N VAL A 434 5.68 -7.89 -1.23
CA VAL A 434 4.40 -7.30 -0.83
C VAL A 434 3.29 -8.35 -0.89
N ALA A 435 3.23 -9.15 -1.96
CA ALA A 435 2.28 -10.25 -2.07
C ALA A 435 2.43 -11.28 -0.97
N ALA A 436 3.65 -11.74 -0.72
CA ALA A 436 3.94 -12.71 0.32
C ALA A 436 3.55 -12.16 1.70
N ALA A 437 3.94 -10.93 2.03
CA ALA A 437 3.65 -10.29 3.32
C ALA A 437 2.14 -10.15 3.56
N PHE A 438 1.37 -9.76 2.55
CA PHE A 438 -0.06 -9.63 2.69
C PHE A 438 -0.79 -10.96 2.69
N LEU A 439 -0.43 -11.94 1.84
CA LEU A 439 -0.99 -13.30 1.92
C LEU A 439 -0.81 -13.84 3.34
N THR A 440 0.39 -13.64 3.88
CA THR A 440 0.76 -13.96 5.26
C THR A 440 -0.12 -13.23 6.29
N ALA A 441 -0.37 -11.93 6.12
CA ALA A 441 -1.28 -11.16 6.98
C ALA A 441 -2.74 -11.63 6.87
N ARG A 442 -3.20 -11.96 5.67
CA ARG A 442 -4.56 -12.43 5.38
C ARG A 442 -4.81 -13.83 5.92
N PHE A 443 -3.88 -14.76 5.76
CA PHE A 443 -3.98 -16.07 6.40
C PHE A 443 -3.93 -15.94 7.93
N GLY A 444 -3.13 -15.01 8.45
CA GLY A 444 -3.11 -14.69 9.87
C GLY A 444 -4.46 -14.17 10.38
N SER A 445 -5.09 -13.23 9.67
CA SER A 445 -6.38 -12.66 10.04
C SER A 445 -7.53 -13.65 9.85
N ALA A 446 -7.55 -14.42 8.76
CA ALA A 446 -8.52 -15.47 8.53
C ALA A 446 -8.42 -16.56 9.60
N ALA A 447 -7.21 -17.03 9.91
CA ALA A 447 -7.00 -18.00 10.99
C ALA A 447 -7.40 -17.46 12.37
N ALA A 448 -7.31 -16.14 12.58
CA ALA A 448 -7.78 -15.48 13.80
C ALA A 448 -9.32 -15.37 13.82
N GLN A 449 -9.95 -15.01 12.71
CA GLN A 449 -11.41 -14.95 12.58
C GLN A 449 -12.05 -16.33 12.72
N GLU A 450 -11.53 -17.33 12.01
CA GLU A 450 -11.98 -18.73 12.08
C GLU A 450 -11.79 -19.28 13.48
N ALA A 451 -10.64 -19.05 14.12
CA ALA A 451 -10.46 -19.46 15.50
C ALA A 451 -11.44 -18.75 16.45
N THR A 452 -11.69 -17.46 16.25
CA THR A 452 -12.70 -16.75 17.07
C THR A 452 -14.08 -17.36 16.86
N GLY A 453 -14.46 -17.67 15.61
CA GLY A 453 -15.72 -18.34 15.29
C GLY A 453 -15.84 -19.73 15.89
N LEU A 454 -14.81 -20.58 15.72
CA LEU A 454 -14.74 -21.92 16.29
C LEU A 454 -14.81 -21.90 17.82
N LEU A 455 -14.10 -20.98 18.47
CA LEU A 455 -14.15 -20.83 19.92
C LEU A 455 -15.54 -20.39 20.40
N MET A 456 -16.24 -19.57 19.63
CA MET A 456 -17.62 -19.18 19.95
C MET A 456 -18.60 -20.34 19.73
N ILE A 457 -18.40 -21.15 18.67
CA ILE A 457 -19.19 -22.36 18.41
C ILE A 457 -18.94 -23.42 19.51
N GLU A 458 -17.67 -23.70 19.84
CA GLU A 458 -17.29 -24.64 20.90
C GLU A 458 -17.85 -24.20 22.26
N ARG A 459 -17.77 -22.89 22.56
CA ARG A 459 -18.41 -22.31 23.75
C ARG A 459 -19.93 -22.51 23.75
N SER A 460 -20.58 -22.41 22.60
CA SER A 460 -22.02 -22.64 22.49
C SER A 460 -22.40 -24.12 22.58
N ALA A 461 -21.52 -25.02 22.13
CA ALA A 461 -21.74 -26.46 22.12
C ALA A 461 -21.56 -27.10 23.51
N ASP A 462 -20.58 -26.62 24.30
CA ASP A 462 -20.34 -27.10 25.67
C ASP A 462 -20.05 -25.93 26.64
N PRO A 463 -21.10 -25.19 27.05
CA PRO A 463 -20.95 -24.06 27.96
C PRO A 463 -20.43 -24.47 29.35
N GLU A 464 -20.70 -25.70 29.80
CA GLU A 464 -20.25 -26.20 31.11
C GLU A 464 -18.75 -26.46 31.13
N ALA A 465 -18.18 -27.05 30.07
CA ALA A 465 -16.73 -27.21 29.98
C ALA A 465 -15.99 -25.87 30.01
N TRP A 466 -16.52 -24.86 29.30
CA TRP A 466 -15.96 -23.51 29.32
C TRP A 466 -16.10 -22.84 30.68
N ARG A 467 -17.22 -23.07 31.39
CA ARG A 467 -17.43 -22.62 32.77
C ARG A 467 -16.41 -23.24 33.71
N MET A 468 -16.27 -24.57 33.70
CA MET A 468 -15.29 -25.29 34.51
C MET A 468 -13.85 -24.82 34.23
N ARG A 469 -13.52 -24.57 32.96
CA ARG A 469 -12.19 -24.06 32.58
C ARG A 469 -11.95 -22.64 33.10
N ALA A 470 -12.96 -21.77 33.05
CA ALA A 470 -12.90 -20.42 33.60
C ALA A 470 -12.83 -20.41 35.14
N GLU A 471 -13.50 -21.33 35.82
CA GLU A 471 -13.46 -21.47 37.29
C GLU A 471 -12.10 -22.01 37.79
N ARG A 472 -11.46 -22.89 37.01
CA ARG A 472 -10.11 -23.41 37.32
C ARG A 472 -8.99 -22.39 37.10
N LEU A 473 -9.23 -21.33 36.35
CA LEU A 473 -8.25 -20.27 36.13
C LEU A 473 -8.25 -19.33 37.35
N ASP A 474 -7.20 -19.43 38.15
CA ASP A 474 -6.93 -18.46 39.20
C ASP A 474 -6.53 -17.09 38.61
N ALA A 475 -6.55 -16.06 39.46
CA ALA A 475 -6.17 -14.70 39.04
C ALA A 475 -4.75 -14.63 38.46
N ALA A 476 -3.84 -15.48 38.95
CA ALA A 476 -2.46 -15.54 38.49
C ALA A 476 -2.35 -16.10 37.06
N ALA A 477 -3.08 -17.17 36.73
CA ALA A 477 -3.15 -17.75 35.40
C ALA A 477 -3.79 -16.78 34.41
N TRP A 478 -4.84 -16.08 34.83
CA TRP A 478 -5.48 -15.03 34.05
C TRP A 478 -4.50 -13.89 33.72
N GLU A 479 -3.80 -13.37 34.73
CA GLU A 479 -2.82 -12.31 34.53
C GLU A 479 -1.63 -12.78 33.67
N ALA A 480 -1.20 -14.03 33.82
CA ALA A 480 -0.17 -14.63 32.98
C ALA A 480 -0.59 -14.72 31.50
N MET A 481 -1.86 -15.07 31.24
CA MET A 481 -2.42 -15.12 29.89
C MET A 481 -2.56 -13.71 29.28
N ALA A 482 -3.06 -12.74 30.06
CA ALA A 482 -3.14 -11.34 29.61
C ALA A 482 -1.76 -10.71 29.37
N ARG A 483 -0.78 -11.00 30.24
CA ARG A 483 0.63 -10.60 30.05
C ARG A 483 1.23 -11.22 28.80
N ARG A 484 0.95 -12.51 28.52
CA ARG A 484 1.36 -13.16 27.27
C ARG A 484 0.77 -12.43 26.06
N GLY A 485 -0.54 -12.15 26.04
CA GLY A 485 -1.19 -11.43 24.95
C GLY A 485 -0.59 -10.04 24.71
N ARG A 486 -0.38 -9.24 25.76
CA ARG A 486 0.28 -7.93 25.67
C ARG A 486 1.71 -8.04 25.18
N GLY A 487 2.49 -8.98 25.74
CA GLY A 487 3.87 -9.22 25.35
C GLY A 487 4.02 -9.56 23.86
N TRP A 488 3.04 -10.27 23.27
CA TRP A 488 3.04 -10.53 21.83
C TRP A 488 2.77 -9.28 21.00
N ARG A 489 1.83 -8.44 21.42
CA ARG A 489 1.56 -7.16 20.73
C ARG A 489 2.80 -6.28 20.66
N ASP A 490 3.62 -6.29 21.72
CA ASP A 490 4.86 -5.51 21.78
C ASP A 490 6.02 -6.17 21.00
N ARG A 491 6.03 -7.50 20.88
CA ARG A 491 7.06 -8.25 20.14
C ARG A 491 6.84 -8.29 18.64
N VAL A 492 5.60 -8.22 18.14
CA VAL A 492 5.31 -8.28 16.69
C VAL A 492 6.09 -7.22 15.90
N PRO A 493 6.14 -5.93 16.30
CA PRO A 493 6.96 -4.94 15.61
C PRO A 493 8.47 -5.26 15.62
N GLN A 494 8.98 -5.81 16.72
CA GLN A 494 10.39 -6.22 16.83
C GLN A 494 10.69 -7.39 15.89
N LEU A 495 9.78 -8.35 15.82
CA LEU A 495 9.88 -9.48 14.89
C LEU A 495 9.82 -8.99 13.45
N MET A 496 8.92 -8.07 13.11
CA MET A 496 8.87 -7.44 11.78
C MET A 496 10.19 -6.75 11.44
N LEU A 497 10.79 -6.02 12.39
CA LEU A 497 12.11 -5.42 12.21
C LEU A 497 13.19 -6.46 11.91
N VAL A 498 13.22 -7.57 12.65
CA VAL A 498 14.15 -8.69 12.39
C VAL A 498 13.90 -9.31 11.02
N THR A 499 12.64 -9.51 10.62
CA THR A 499 12.29 -10.10 9.31
C THR A 499 12.71 -9.25 8.13
N GLY A 500 12.76 -7.93 8.26
CA GLY A 500 13.27 -7.03 7.23
C GLY A 500 14.80 -6.87 7.30
N ALA A 501 15.35 -6.69 8.50
CA ALA A 501 16.75 -6.39 8.71
C ALA A 501 17.69 -7.54 8.34
N VAL A 502 17.32 -8.79 8.63
CA VAL A 502 18.18 -9.95 8.37
C VAL A 502 18.35 -10.19 6.85
N PRO A 503 17.28 -10.29 6.04
CA PRO A 503 17.41 -10.38 4.58
C PRO A 503 18.10 -9.15 3.97
N ALA A 504 17.88 -7.95 4.53
CA ALA A 504 18.56 -6.75 4.10
C ALA A 504 20.08 -6.83 4.36
N ALA A 505 20.51 -7.22 5.56
CA ALA A 505 21.93 -7.41 5.88
C ALA A 505 22.58 -8.46 4.94
N LEU A 506 21.87 -9.56 4.66
CA LEU A 506 22.33 -10.56 3.71
C LEU A 506 22.42 -10.01 2.27
N GLY A 507 21.45 -9.20 1.85
CA GLY A 507 21.45 -8.52 0.56
C GLY A 507 22.62 -7.54 0.40
N VAL A 508 22.92 -6.76 1.44
CA VAL A 508 24.10 -5.87 1.49
C VAL A 508 25.40 -6.68 1.40
N PHE A 509 25.50 -7.80 2.14
CA PHE A 509 26.65 -8.70 2.07
C PHE A 509 26.85 -9.29 0.68
N PHE A 510 25.77 -9.74 0.03
CA PHE A 510 25.83 -10.23 -1.36
C PHE A 510 26.19 -9.14 -2.36
N ALA A 511 25.68 -7.92 -2.17
CA ALA A 511 26.05 -6.77 -2.98
C ALA A 511 27.54 -6.44 -2.83
N TRP A 512 28.08 -6.44 -1.61
CA TRP A 512 29.52 -6.32 -1.34
C TRP A 512 30.33 -7.43 -2.03
N ARG A 513 29.92 -8.69 -1.89
CA ARG A 513 30.62 -9.82 -2.53
C ARG A 513 30.63 -9.70 -4.05
N ASN A 514 29.53 -9.22 -4.64
CA ASN A 514 29.43 -8.95 -6.07
C ASN A 514 30.25 -7.73 -6.49
N PHE A 515 30.36 -6.73 -5.63
CA PHE A 515 31.25 -5.60 -5.84
C PHE A 515 32.71 -6.01 -5.80
N VAL A 516 33.13 -6.96 -4.95
CA VAL A 516 34.51 -7.45 -4.88
C VAL A 516 34.84 -8.41 -6.02
N ARG A 517 33.90 -9.27 -6.45
CA ARG A 517 34.10 -10.26 -7.53
C ARG A 517 33.06 -10.07 -8.66
N PRO A 518 33.28 -9.19 -9.65
CA PRO A 518 32.24 -8.74 -10.56
C PRO A 518 32.01 -9.75 -11.69
N GLY A 519 33.07 -10.45 -12.15
CA GLY A 519 32.99 -11.44 -13.23
C GLY A 519 32.04 -12.61 -12.94
N ASP A 520 31.86 -12.94 -11.66
CA ASP A 520 30.94 -13.98 -11.22
C ASP A 520 29.56 -13.45 -10.78
N ALA A 521 29.40 -12.12 -10.65
CA ALA A 521 28.23 -11.54 -10.00
C ALA A 521 26.93 -11.92 -10.73
N GLY A 522 26.92 -11.90 -12.06
CA GLY A 522 25.75 -12.31 -12.85
C GLY A 522 25.36 -13.79 -12.66
N ARG A 523 26.34 -14.68 -12.42
CA ARG A 523 26.11 -16.11 -12.17
C ARG A 523 25.61 -16.37 -10.74
N ARG A 524 26.04 -15.56 -9.77
CA ARG A 524 25.63 -15.67 -8.36
C ARG A 524 24.28 -15.03 -8.08
N LEU A 525 23.91 -13.98 -8.81
CA LEU A 525 22.71 -13.18 -8.55
C LEU A 525 21.43 -14.03 -8.41
N PRO A 526 21.13 -15.02 -9.28
CA PRO A 526 19.92 -15.82 -9.11
C PRO A 526 19.90 -16.62 -7.80
N ARG A 527 21.05 -17.18 -7.41
CA ARG A 527 21.19 -17.95 -6.15
C ARG A 527 21.10 -17.03 -4.93
N GLN A 528 21.73 -15.86 -5.00
CA GLN A 528 21.68 -14.85 -3.95
C GLN A 528 20.27 -14.28 -3.77
N GLY A 529 19.59 -13.97 -4.87
CA GLY A 529 18.19 -13.53 -4.89
C GLY A 529 17.27 -14.59 -4.31
N ALA A 530 17.40 -15.84 -4.74
CA ALA A 530 16.62 -16.96 -4.20
C ALA A 530 16.89 -17.18 -2.69
N ALA A 531 18.14 -17.05 -2.23
CA ALA A 531 18.48 -17.16 -0.82
C ALA A 531 17.86 -16.02 0.02
N CYS A 532 17.97 -14.76 -0.43
CA CYS A 532 17.33 -13.63 0.23
C CYS A 532 15.81 -13.77 0.26
N LEU A 533 15.20 -14.17 -0.86
CA LEU A 533 13.75 -14.34 -0.98
C LEU A 533 13.25 -15.50 -0.12
N GLY A 534 13.92 -16.66 -0.17
CA GLY A 534 13.59 -17.82 0.64
C GLY A 534 13.70 -17.54 2.14
N LEU A 535 14.75 -16.85 2.56
CA LEU A 535 14.91 -16.42 3.95
C LEU A 535 13.81 -15.45 4.37
N LEU A 536 13.48 -14.47 3.54
CA LEU A 536 12.42 -13.51 3.80
C LEU A 536 11.06 -14.22 3.92
N VAL A 537 10.72 -15.11 2.99
CA VAL A 537 9.47 -15.91 3.04
C VAL A 537 9.43 -16.79 4.29
N ALA A 538 10.53 -17.45 4.65
CA ALA A 538 10.60 -18.28 5.85
C ALA A 538 10.40 -17.46 7.14
N LEU A 539 11.05 -16.30 7.25
CA LEU A 539 10.90 -15.39 8.39
C LEU A 539 9.48 -14.83 8.49
N TRP A 540 8.88 -14.43 7.36
CA TRP A 540 7.49 -13.97 7.32
C TRP A 540 6.49 -15.07 7.68
N GLY A 541 6.67 -16.29 7.15
CA GLY A 541 5.87 -17.44 7.53
C GLY A 541 5.94 -17.73 9.02
N GLY A 542 7.14 -17.64 9.62
CA GLY A 542 7.32 -17.73 11.07
C GLY A 542 6.57 -16.64 11.84
N VAL A 543 6.64 -15.39 11.40
CA VAL A 543 5.92 -14.27 12.04
C VAL A 543 4.41 -14.42 11.93
N ALA A 544 3.85 -14.83 10.78
CA ALA A 544 2.42 -15.11 10.71
C ALA A 544 2.02 -16.30 11.57
N GLY A 545 2.80 -17.38 11.59
CA GLY A 545 2.51 -18.52 12.45
C GLY A 545 2.41 -18.08 13.91
N MET A 546 3.37 -17.27 14.37
CA MET A 546 3.35 -16.68 15.71
C MET A 546 2.19 -15.70 15.93
N ALA A 547 1.89 -14.83 14.96
CA ALA A 547 0.79 -13.86 15.05
C ALA A 547 -0.59 -14.55 15.07
N GLY A 548 -0.77 -15.59 14.25
CA GLY A 548 -1.94 -16.44 14.24
C GLY A 548 -2.11 -17.15 15.57
N TRP A 549 -1.05 -17.81 16.07
CA TRP A 549 -1.04 -18.42 17.40
C TRP A 549 -1.40 -17.41 18.51
N ALA A 550 -0.77 -16.23 18.50
CA ALA A 550 -1.04 -15.19 19.50
C ALA A 550 -2.48 -14.69 19.42
N SER A 551 -3.02 -14.54 18.21
CA SER A 551 -4.41 -14.14 17.99
C SER A 551 -5.39 -15.18 18.52
N ARG A 552 -5.11 -16.47 18.31
CA ARG A 552 -5.89 -17.58 18.89
C ARG A 552 -5.85 -17.55 20.41
N SER A 553 -4.67 -17.40 21.02
CA SER A 553 -4.55 -17.30 22.48
C SER A 553 -5.26 -16.06 23.05
N MET A 554 -5.25 -14.94 22.34
CA MET A 554 -6.01 -13.75 22.74
C MET A 554 -7.51 -13.94 22.61
N ALA A 555 -7.98 -14.62 21.55
CA ALA A 555 -9.39 -14.95 21.38
C ALA A 555 -9.88 -15.91 22.47
N GLU A 556 -9.12 -16.96 22.76
CA GLU A 556 -9.39 -17.90 23.86
C GLU A 556 -9.41 -17.16 25.21
N GLY A 557 -8.40 -16.32 25.47
CA GLY A 557 -8.36 -15.47 26.65
C GLY A 557 -9.60 -14.60 26.76
N ARG A 558 -10.00 -13.88 25.69
CA ARG A 558 -11.24 -13.08 25.69
C ARG A 558 -12.48 -13.92 25.97
N ALA A 559 -12.61 -15.08 25.33
CA ALA A 559 -13.74 -15.98 25.54
C ALA A 559 -13.83 -16.42 27.01
N LEU A 560 -12.71 -16.86 27.60
CA LEU A 560 -12.62 -17.22 29.02
C LEU A 560 -12.93 -16.04 29.95
N GLY A 561 -12.49 -14.83 29.59
CA GLY A 561 -12.76 -13.62 30.37
C GLY A 561 -14.22 -13.23 30.36
N LEU A 562 -14.87 -13.33 29.20
CA LEU A 562 -16.31 -13.12 29.08
C LEU A 562 -17.07 -14.19 29.87
N THR A 563 -16.65 -15.46 29.83
CA THR A 563 -17.24 -16.52 30.66
C THR A 563 -17.04 -16.27 32.15
N ARG A 564 -15.86 -15.79 32.58
CA ARG A 564 -15.60 -15.45 33.98
C ARG A 564 -16.45 -14.27 34.44
N GLN A 565 -16.53 -13.21 33.64
CA GLN A 565 -17.42 -12.08 33.90
C GLN A 565 -18.86 -12.54 34.02
N GLN A 566 -19.29 -13.48 33.17
CA GLN A 566 -20.62 -14.08 33.26
C GLN A 566 -20.82 -14.86 34.57
N ILE A 567 -19.86 -15.69 34.99
CA ILE A 567 -19.92 -16.42 36.28
C ILE A 567 -19.99 -15.46 37.46
N ASP A 568 -19.12 -14.44 37.48
CA ASP A 568 -19.08 -13.46 38.56
C ASP A 568 -20.36 -12.60 38.57
N LEU A 569 -20.98 -12.37 37.41
CA LEU A 569 -22.28 -11.70 37.30
C LEU A 569 -23.39 -12.62 37.81
N GLU A 570 -23.47 -13.87 37.37
CA GLU A 570 -24.40 -14.90 37.86
C GLU A 570 -24.33 -15.08 39.38
N ALA A 571 -23.11 -15.03 39.95
CA ALA A 571 -22.88 -15.11 41.39
C ALA A 571 -23.42 -13.88 42.16
N ARG A 572 -23.47 -12.71 41.52
CA ARG A 572 -24.02 -11.46 42.07
C ARG A 572 -25.53 -11.33 41.88
N LEU A 573 -26.14 -12.17 41.03
CA LEU A 573 -27.57 -12.12 40.80
C LEU A 573 -28.34 -12.53 42.04
N SER A 574 -29.35 -11.73 42.34
CA SER A 574 -30.31 -12.02 43.40
C SER A 574 -31.16 -13.26 43.05
N PRO A 575 -31.77 -13.95 44.04
CA PRO A 575 -32.68 -15.06 43.77
C PRO A 575 -33.78 -14.71 42.76
N ALA A 576 -34.34 -13.49 42.83
CA ALA A 576 -35.35 -13.03 41.89
C ALA A 576 -34.78 -12.84 40.47
N GLU A 577 -33.56 -12.32 40.33
CA GLU A 577 -32.91 -12.17 39.02
C GLU A 577 -32.56 -13.52 38.38
N ARG A 578 -32.24 -14.54 39.18
CA ARG A 578 -32.03 -15.92 38.69
C ARG A 578 -33.32 -16.52 38.17
N LEU A 579 -34.42 -16.35 38.89
CA LEU A 579 -35.75 -16.78 38.44
C LEU A 579 -36.19 -16.06 37.16
N LEU A 580 -35.87 -14.76 37.03
CA LEU A 580 -36.12 -13.98 35.82
C LEU A 580 -35.34 -14.55 34.61
N LEU A 581 -34.09 -14.96 34.83
CA LEU A 581 -33.25 -15.60 33.81
C LEU A 581 -33.76 -16.98 33.39
N GLU A 582 -34.18 -17.80 34.35
CA GLU A 582 -34.77 -19.10 34.08
C GLU A 582 -36.08 -18.98 33.29
N GLN A 583 -36.91 -17.97 33.60
CA GLN A 583 -38.23 -17.79 33.00
C GLN A 583 -38.18 -17.25 31.57
N HIS A 584 -37.26 -16.33 31.25
CA HIS A 584 -37.25 -15.63 29.97
C HIS A 584 -36.14 -16.05 29.01
N GLY A 585 -35.27 -16.97 29.44
CA GLY A 585 -34.11 -17.41 28.66
C GLY A 585 -33.03 -16.32 28.58
N ILE A 586 -31.82 -16.74 28.23
CA ILE A 586 -30.69 -15.83 28.06
C ILE A 586 -30.64 -15.39 26.60
N ASP A 587 -30.84 -14.11 26.32
CA ASP A 587 -30.47 -13.54 25.03
C ASP A 587 -28.95 -13.32 25.03
N ARG A 588 -28.20 -14.37 24.63
CA ARG A 588 -26.73 -14.43 24.73
C ARG A 588 -26.00 -13.59 23.68
N ASP A 589 -26.72 -12.92 22.78
CA ASP A 589 -26.15 -12.24 21.61
C ASP A 589 -25.49 -10.87 21.91
N LEU A 590 -25.58 -10.37 23.13
CA LEU A 590 -24.99 -9.08 23.48
C LEU A 590 -23.47 -9.20 23.75
N GLN A 591 -22.70 -8.76 22.76
CA GLN A 591 -21.23 -8.69 22.70
C GLN A 591 -20.51 -7.94 23.85
N VAL A 592 -21.19 -7.56 24.94
CA VAL A 592 -20.66 -6.61 25.92
C VAL A 592 -20.99 -7.02 27.36
N GLY A 593 -20.60 -8.22 27.81
CA GLY A 593 -20.47 -8.55 29.23
C GLY A 593 -21.69 -8.24 30.13
N GLN A 594 -22.88 -8.14 29.55
CA GLN A 594 -24.14 -7.80 30.21
C GLN A 594 -25.09 -8.94 29.92
N ILE A 595 -25.53 -9.62 30.98
CA ILE A 595 -26.67 -10.53 30.86
C ILE A 595 -27.88 -9.63 30.71
N ALA A 596 -28.65 -9.79 29.64
CA ALA A 596 -29.84 -9.01 29.44
C ALA A 596 -31.08 -9.89 29.28
N VAL A 597 -32.16 -9.47 29.92
CA VAL A 597 -33.45 -10.16 29.84
C VAL A 597 -34.34 -9.36 28.91
N THR A 598 -34.85 -10.05 27.90
CA THR A 598 -35.72 -9.52 26.88
C THR A 598 -37.17 -9.76 27.33
N LEU A 599 -37.84 -8.70 27.77
CA LEU A 599 -39.20 -8.77 28.29
C LEU A 599 -40.21 -8.19 27.30
N ASP A 600 -41.31 -8.90 27.10
CA ASP A 600 -42.48 -8.38 26.41
C ASP A 600 -43.27 -7.50 27.37
N ALA A 601 -43.09 -6.18 27.23
CA ALA A 601 -43.84 -5.21 27.99
C ALA A 601 -45.08 -4.76 27.19
N PRO A 602 -46.28 -4.70 27.81
CA PRO A 602 -47.45 -4.12 27.16
C PRO A 602 -47.17 -2.66 26.80
N SER A 603 -47.40 -2.32 25.53
CA SER A 603 -47.27 -0.96 25.03
C SER A 603 -48.15 -0.01 25.84
N SER A 604 -47.57 1.08 26.34
CA SER A 604 -48.32 2.12 27.05
C SER A 604 -49.19 2.97 26.12
N SER A 605 -49.18 2.74 24.80
CA SER A 605 -49.91 3.56 23.82
C SER A 605 -51.23 2.93 23.35
N GLY A 606 -51.72 1.86 23.97
CA GLY A 606 -53.02 1.25 23.62
C GLY A 606 -53.06 0.52 22.26
N GLY A 607 -52.00 0.62 21.44
CA GLY A 607 -51.78 -0.24 20.28
C GLY A 607 -51.12 -1.54 20.72
N GLY A 608 -51.78 -2.68 20.50
CA GLY A 608 -51.46 -4.02 21.02
C GLY A 608 -50.13 -4.67 20.60
N ASN A 609 -49.09 -3.89 20.27
CA ASN A 609 -47.76 -4.43 20.01
C ASN A 609 -46.95 -4.49 21.31
N ALA A 610 -46.56 -5.70 21.73
CA ALA A 610 -45.62 -5.88 22.82
C ALA A 610 -44.28 -5.22 22.46
N TYR A 611 -43.78 -4.33 23.33
CA TYR A 611 -42.45 -3.75 23.14
C TYR A 611 -41.44 -4.65 23.82
N ARG A 612 -40.53 -5.19 23.01
CA ARG A 612 -39.42 -6.02 23.46
C ARG A 612 -38.32 -5.12 24.04
N ARG A 613 -38.13 -5.16 25.36
CA ARG A 613 -37.07 -4.37 26.02
C ARG A 613 -36.02 -5.26 26.63
N THR A 614 -34.78 -5.03 26.23
CA THR A 614 -33.59 -5.70 26.76
C THR A 614 -33.07 -4.89 27.96
N MET A 615 -33.02 -5.51 29.14
CA MET A 615 -32.56 -4.86 30.38
C MET A 615 -31.28 -5.52 30.90
N PRO A 616 -30.20 -4.75 31.20
CA PRO A 616 -28.98 -5.34 31.75
C PRO A 616 -29.20 -5.77 33.21
N LEU A 617 -28.59 -6.90 33.57
CA LEU A 617 -28.48 -7.40 34.94
C LEU A 617 -27.11 -7.02 35.56
N PRO A 618 -27.03 -6.78 36.88
CA PRO A 618 -28.14 -6.78 37.85
C PRO A 618 -29.11 -5.61 37.63
N LEU A 619 -30.39 -5.83 37.95
CA LEU A 619 -31.45 -4.85 37.79
C LEU A 619 -31.27 -3.71 38.78
N GLY A 620 -31.07 -2.51 38.25
CA GLY A 620 -31.23 -1.29 39.05
C GLY A 620 -32.66 -1.16 39.61
N PRO A 621 -32.84 -0.47 40.76
CA PRO A 621 -34.13 -0.13 41.40
C PRO A 621 -35.28 0.15 40.43
N ARG A 622 -35.02 0.99 39.44
CA ARG A 622 -35.99 1.43 38.44
C ARG A 622 -36.48 0.29 37.53
N ASN A 623 -35.58 -0.59 37.10
CA ASN A 623 -35.94 -1.71 36.24
C ASN A 623 -36.69 -2.78 37.04
N ARG A 624 -36.29 -3.01 38.30
CA ARG A 624 -37.02 -3.87 39.25
C ARG A 624 -38.47 -3.42 39.41
N ARG A 625 -38.71 -2.14 39.72
CA ARG A 625 -40.08 -1.58 39.79
C ARG A 625 -40.86 -1.72 38.49
N LEU A 626 -40.21 -1.46 37.36
CA LEU A 626 -40.85 -1.56 36.05
C LEU A 626 -41.33 -3.00 35.76
N ILE A 627 -40.53 -4.00 36.13
CA ILE A 627 -40.88 -5.42 35.99
C ILE A 627 -42.00 -5.80 36.96
N ILE A 628 -41.93 -5.37 38.21
CA ILE A 628 -42.99 -5.61 39.21
C ILE A 628 -44.33 -5.04 38.74
N GLN A 629 -44.32 -3.82 38.18
CA GLN A 629 -45.53 -3.10 37.77
C GLN A 629 -46.10 -3.55 36.42
N ARG A 630 -45.23 -3.87 35.46
CA ARG A 630 -45.62 -4.02 34.05
C ARG A 630 -45.10 -5.28 33.38
N GLY A 631 -44.22 -6.03 34.03
CA GLY A 631 -43.68 -7.27 33.49
C GLY A 631 -44.77 -8.34 33.43
N ASN A 632 -44.88 -9.01 32.29
CA ASN A 632 -45.58 -10.28 32.18
C ASN A 632 -44.71 -11.39 32.77
N VAL A 633 -44.56 -11.38 34.10
CA VAL A 633 -43.74 -12.31 34.88
C VAL A 633 -44.62 -13.13 35.82
N ALA A 634 -44.14 -14.32 36.23
CA ALA A 634 -44.87 -15.15 37.18
C ALA A 634 -45.04 -14.42 38.53
N GLU A 635 -46.15 -14.66 39.25
CA GLU A 635 -46.39 -13.98 40.54
C GLU A 635 -45.31 -14.31 41.57
N SER A 636 -44.78 -15.54 41.57
CA SER A 636 -43.64 -15.92 42.41
C SER A 636 -42.40 -15.06 42.18
N LEU A 637 -42.10 -14.73 40.92
CA LEU A 637 -41.01 -13.83 40.57
C LEU A 637 -41.33 -12.38 40.97
N ARG A 638 -42.59 -11.95 40.79
CA ARG A 638 -43.05 -10.62 41.23
C ARG A 638 -42.92 -10.46 42.74
N GLU A 639 -43.27 -11.47 43.53
CA GLU A 639 -43.11 -11.51 44.98
C GLU A 639 -41.64 -11.51 45.41
N ALA A 640 -40.78 -12.28 44.74
CA ALA A 640 -39.34 -12.29 45.00
C ALA A 640 -38.71 -10.90 44.74
N LEU A 641 -39.06 -10.24 43.63
CA LEU A 641 -38.60 -8.88 43.32
C LEU A 641 -39.10 -7.85 44.34
N ARG A 642 -40.34 -7.99 44.84
CA ARG A 642 -40.88 -7.12 45.91
C ARG A 642 -40.14 -7.33 47.22
N ALA A 643 -39.90 -8.57 47.63
CA ALA A 643 -39.17 -8.89 48.86
C ALA A 643 -37.74 -8.32 48.84
N GLU A 644 -37.05 -8.42 47.71
CA GLU A 644 -35.72 -7.82 47.54
C GLU A 644 -35.75 -6.29 47.54
N ALA A 645 -36.74 -5.67 46.87
CA ALA A 645 -36.89 -4.22 46.90
C ALA A 645 -37.10 -3.71 48.33
N VAL A 646 -37.91 -4.41 49.13
CA VAL A 646 -38.12 -4.09 50.55
C VAL A 646 -36.84 -4.28 51.37
N ALA A 647 -36.09 -5.35 51.13
CA ALA A 647 -34.82 -5.60 51.80
C ALA A 647 -33.75 -4.53 51.49
N GLU A 648 -33.79 -3.93 50.30
CA GLU A 648 -32.95 -2.80 49.89
C GLU A 648 -33.45 -1.43 50.39
N GLY A 649 -34.54 -1.40 51.17
CA GLY A 649 -35.11 -0.17 51.74
C GLY A 649 -36.00 0.61 50.78
N GLU A 650 -36.46 -0.01 49.68
CA GLU A 650 -37.55 0.57 48.88
C GLU A 650 -38.89 0.41 49.62
N PRO A 651 -39.80 1.40 49.52
CA PRO A 651 -41.11 1.32 50.16
C PRO A 651 -41.89 0.11 49.63
N ALA A 652 -42.34 -0.75 50.55
CA ALA A 652 -43.09 -1.98 50.25
C ALA A 652 -44.38 -1.72 49.46
N ASP A 653 -44.97 -0.54 49.68
CA ASP A 653 -46.14 -0.06 48.96
C ASP A 653 -45.75 0.52 47.61
N VAL A 654 -45.43 -0.37 46.67
CA VAL A 654 -45.50 -0.03 45.25
C VAL A 654 -46.98 -0.10 44.86
N PRO A 655 -47.65 1.03 44.59
CA PRO A 655 -49.08 1.04 44.31
C PRO A 655 -49.45 0.03 43.22
N SER A 656 -50.56 -0.69 43.46
CA SER A 656 -51.10 -1.66 42.52
C SER A 656 -51.44 -0.96 41.19
N HIS A 657 -51.50 -1.70 40.08
CA HIS A 657 -51.68 -1.12 38.74
C HIS A 657 -52.92 -0.20 38.62
N GLY A 658 -53.90 -0.33 39.54
CA GLY A 658 -55.09 0.53 39.63
C GLY A 658 -54.89 1.89 40.32
N ASP A 659 -53.81 2.08 41.09
CA ASP A 659 -53.62 3.27 41.96
C ASP A 659 -52.50 4.21 41.48
N ILE A 660 -51.78 3.83 40.42
CA ILE A 660 -50.76 4.68 39.83
C ILE A 660 -51.45 5.63 38.86
N PRO A 661 -51.54 6.96 39.13
CA PRO A 661 -52.06 7.90 38.15
C PRO A 661 -51.23 7.77 36.87
N PRO A 662 -51.87 7.82 35.67
CA PRO A 662 -51.15 7.72 34.40
C PRO A 662 -49.96 8.66 34.46
N LEU A 663 -48.75 8.14 34.20
CA LEU A 663 -47.52 8.93 34.20
C LEU A 663 -47.83 10.23 33.47
N PRO A 664 -47.61 11.41 34.10
CA PRO A 664 -47.92 12.67 33.46
C PRO A 664 -47.24 12.64 32.10
N VAL A 665 -48.06 12.73 31.03
CA VAL A 665 -47.56 12.81 29.67
C VAL A 665 -46.56 13.95 29.70
N ARG A 666 -45.27 13.59 29.66
CA ARG A 666 -44.19 14.57 29.77
C ARG A 666 -44.51 15.57 28.66
N PRO A 667 -44.80 16.86 28.99
CA PRO A 667 -45.16 17.82 27.96
C PRO A 667 -44.06 17.75 26.92
N ALA A 668 -44.46 17.57 25.66
CA ALA A 668 -43.53 17.43 24.56
C ALA A 668 -42.47 18.52 24.73
N ARG A 669 -41.18 18.13 24.78
CA ARG A 669 -40.10 19.12 24.78
C ARG A 669 -40.38 20.02 23.57
N PRO A 670 -40.48 21.34 23.74
CA PRO A 670 -40.63 22.24 22.60
C PRO A 670 -39.47 21.96 21.63
N GLY A 671 -39.77 21.36 20.47
CA GLY A 671 -38.78 21.05 19.44
C GLY A 671 -38.46 19.56 19.18
N THR A 672 -39.06 18.58 19.87
CA THR A 672 -38.94 17.17 19.42
C THR A 672 -40.10 16.80 18.49
N PRO A 673 -39.86 16.44 17.21
CA PRO A 673 -40.90 16.00 16.30
C PRO A 673 -41.58 14.73 16.84
N ARG A 674 -42.92 14.68 16.79
CA ARG A 674 -43.68 13.45 17.05
C ARG A 674 -43.46 12.48 15.89
N ASP A 675 -43.17 11.22 16.21
CA ASP A 675 -43.24 10.11 15.26
C ASP A 675 -44.60 10.13 14.57
N GLY A 676 -44.59 10.36 13.25
CA GLY A 676 -45.77 10.42 12.38
C GLY A 676 -46.12 11.79 11.80
N ALA A 677 -45.45 12.89 12.20
CA ALA A 677 -45.57 14.15 11.47
C ALA A 677 -44.58 14.16 10.30
N ALA A 678 -45.08 14.12 9.07
CA ALA A 678 -44.27 14.38 7.89
C ALA A 678 -43.49 15.69 8.11
N MET A 679 -42.16 15.64 7.92
CA MET A 679 -41.30 16.83 7.94
C MET A 679 -41.95 17.90 7.07
N SER A 680 -42.15 19.11 7.62
CA SER A 680 -42.65 20.21 6.81
C SER A 680 -41.66 20.45 5.64
N PRO A 681 -42.17 20.77 4.43
CA PRO A 681 -41.32 21.03 3.26
C PRO A 681 -40.22 22.07 3.52
N GLU A 682 -40.44 23.03 4.42
CA GLU A 682 -39.47 24.05 4.84
C GLU A 682 -38.26 23.47 5.60
N LEU A 683 -38.43 22.39 6.37
CA LEU A 683 -37.34 21.72 7.08
C LEU A 683 -36.50 20.87 6.14
N MET A 684 -37.13 20.23 5.14
CA MET A 684 -36.40 19.55 4.05
C MET A 684 -35.59 20.53 3.19
N GLN A 685 -36.12 21.73 2.94
CA GLN A 685 -35.41 22.76 2.18
C GLN A 685 -34.19 23.33 2.93
N ARG A 686 -34.21 23.29 4.26
CA ARG A 686 -33.12 23.83 5.11
C ARG A 686 -31.96 22.85 5.34
N PHE A 687 -32.20 21.55 5.14
CA PHE A 687 -31.20 20.48 5.33
C PHE A 687 -30.86 19.72 4.04
N GLY A 688 -31.55 19.99 2.93
CA GLY A 688 -31.38 19.32 1.63
C GLY A 688 -30.53 20.08 0.61
N GLY A 689 -29.73 21.06 1.02
CA GLY A 689 -28.85 21.80 0.12
C GLY A 689 -27.42 21.83 0.66
N ASP A 690 -26.47 21.48 -0.21
CA ASP A 690 -25.03 21.51 0.01
C ASP A 690 -24.60 22.78 0.80
N GLY A 691 -24.35 22.63 2.10
CA GLY A 691 -24.04 23.73 3.02
C GLY A 691 -23.49 23.20 4.37
N PRO A 692 -22.65 24.00 5.05
CA PRO A 692 -21.47 23.52 5.78
C PRO A 692 -21.82 22.71 7.02
N GLY A 693 -20.93 21.76 7.34
CA GLY A 693 -21.09 20.79 8.43
C GLY A 693 -21.57 21.40 9.76
N MET A 694 -22.32 20.59 10.51
CA MET A 694 -22.80 20.93 11.85
C MET A 694 -21.68 21.56 12.68
N SER A 695 -21.97 22.69 13.31
CA SER A 695 -20.99 23.34 14.18
C SER A 695 -20.58 22.38 15.31
N PRO A 696 -19.31 22.41 15.75
CA PRO A 696 -18.80 21.56 16.84
C PRO A 696 -19.62 21.70 18.15
N GLU A 697 -20.27 22.85 18.32
CA GLU A 697 -21.12 23.14 19.47
C GLU A 697 -22.45 22.37 19.42
N LEU A 698 -23.01 22.19 18.22
CA LEU A 698 -24.19 21.34 17.98
C LEU A 698 -23.83 19.86 18.17
N MET A 699 -22.68 19.40 17.67
CA MET A 699 -22.22 18.02 17.89
C MET A 699 -22.04 17.69 19.38
N ARG A 700 -21.41 18.60 20.15
CA ARG A 700 -21.31 18.47 21.62
C ARG A 700 -22.66 18.45 22.31
N ARG A 701 -23.61 19.28 21.86
CA ARG A 701 -24.94 19.36 22.48
C ARG A 701 -25.76 18.08 22.29
N TYR A 702 -25.51 17.33 21.21
CA TYR A 702 -26.19 16.08 20.91
C TYR A 702 -25.38 14.82 21.24
N GLY A 703 -24.20 14.96 21.85
CA GLY A 703 -23.38 13.83 22.28
C GLY A 703 -22.86 12.96 21.13
N LEU A 704 -22.81 13.52 19.92
CA LEU A 704 -22.20 12.88 18.76
C LEU A 704 -20.70 13.16 18.84
N GLN A 705 -19.89 12.10 18.88
CA GLN A 705 -18.44 12.21 18.73
C GLN A 705 -18.12 12.39 17.25
N GLU A 706 -17.10 13.21 16.95
CA GLU A 706 -16.59 13.46 15.60
C GLU A 706 -16.31 12.18 14.79
#